data_AF-A0A9N9WU59-F1
#
_entry.id   AF-A0A9N9WU59-F1
#
_cell.length_a   1.000
_cell.length_b   1.000
_cell.length_c   1.000
_cell.angle_alpha   90.00
_cell.angle_beta   90.00
_cell.angle_gamma   90.00
#
_symmetry.space_group_name_H-M   'P 1'
#
loop_
_entity.id
_entity.type
_entity.pdbx_description
1 polymer ?
#
loop_
_entity_poly.entity_id
_entity_poly.type
_entity_poly.pdbx_seq_one_letter_code
_entity_poly.pdbx_strand_id
1 'polypeptide(L)'
;MGAVCCKSCQNYNSNKGFNVNNELRQSQRNNLSPHRSSLITSSNSQISTIQSAVEMSSQTLNIKDETESNENREVAISKEQEERAYEEKDKEEILEKIVCNESDLDDNEMNEIDFGNDWKILLIKQNGRFYATVAKCGHYHHATHLIYGTLGIKRIRCPYHGECFNIETGEVENFPGLDAVPIYKVKVENGKVKISAEKSLFEKQKIVVPMVKYNPTNTQTFVIVGGGTSGQICAETLRQNGFTGRIIMICKEACLPYDRSRLSKYMNNQTEDIQLRPKSFYDENSIDVMLNAQVVEVLPENKKLKLSSGIDVEYDKVYIATGSRPRKPKIPGINLKSIYTLKTFDDAMNINAKLKPTSHVVIYGAGFIGMEVAAYCIDKVAKVTIIDKNSGPLVETFGKSISQKIMELFKSKNIHLIMECEIRSFVGINQEEYLSAIKLSNGDFLKADICILGLGTKLNTNFLRNSGILLNSNGSIDANFHLETNMPSIYVGGDIANVPSYLNNLHRENVQNYGVAQYHGKIAALNMIGKANKALTIPFIHTSFFGHHLTYVGYKKASKICIDGAVEELKFSAFFFDNDDNVVGVCATQPNKITSDYVEKITQGHKIVKKDLYQHFGINIESTEPFIKEDETLGEDYIEENVCDINDLAENEMKEFVIDKDKTILLIKQNGKFYATGNKCGHYGAPLVMGSLGHQRIRCPWHGACFNLKTGDIEDFPGLDAIPCYKVKIEDRQVKVRAKKAVLDKEKVTMPMARFDPKNAQIFIIIGGGPSSQTCAEALRQNGFKGRIIMICKENYLPYDRIKISKFLDTKIEDVQLRPRSFYDDNNIELMINVESTGVDGKLKEISLSCGNKLKYDKLYIATGARSRTVDIPGINLKNIFTLRTFDDAANINSSLKSTSNLVIYGSSFIALEIAAYCVDKVAKVTIVSRSEVPLMQSFGEAIGTRIMKLFESKNVDFIMETKIEKFLSNFDEIESIELSDGKRIWADICVIAIGSEYNTEFLRNSGIILNENGSITTNSYLETNISDIYVGGDIACSPVFMYNDKCATVEHYAVAQYHGKIAALNMLGIKSELRTVPYFFTLLFGYCITYTGFGKGTSEIFIDGDLEEFKFAAFYFDEEQIVLGMSSCQPDKGISDFAEKLAEGYRYHRDDIEWAIELEEEEDEFEENEEVKI
;
A
#
# COMPACT_ATOMS: atom_id res chain seq x y z
N MET A 1 36.91 -7.58 -28.53
CA MET A 1 36.55 -8.50 -29.63
C MET A 1 35.20 -8.10 -30.22
N GLY A 2 34.91 -8.51 -31.47
CA GLY A 2 33.53 -8.70 -31.99
C GLY A 2 32.63 -7.46 -32.13
N ALA A 3 32.47 -6.95 -33.36
CA ALA A 3 31.43 -5.99 -33.72
C ALA A 3 30.48 -6.57 -34.78
N VAL A 4 29.20 -6.19 -34.75
CA VAL A 4 28.23 -6.45 -35.84
C VAL A 4 27.38 -5.20 -36.07
N CYS A 5 27.24 -4.76 -37.32
CA CYS A 5 26.46 -3.57 -37.68
C CYS A 5 25.96 -3.63 -39.13
N CYS A 6 24.63 -3.56 -39.33
CA CYS A 6 23.93 -2.95 -40.47
C CYS A 6 22.45 -2.80 -40.08
N LYS A 7 21.78 -1.64 -40.23
CA LYS A 7 21.51 -0.81 -41.43
C LYS A 7 20.57 -1.46 -42.46
N SER A 8 19.36 -0.90 -42.54
CA SER A 8 18.73 -0.58 -43.82
C SER A 8 17.93 0.74 -43.67
N CYS A 9 17.74 1.46 -44.76
CA CYS A 9 16.97 2.70 -44.84
C CYS A 9 16.29 2.75 -46.21
N GLN A 10 15.13 3.43 -46.34
CA GLN A 10 14.91 4.46 -47.38
C GLN A 10 13.49 5.06 -47.38
N ASN A 11 13.44 6.40 -47.45
CA ASN A 11 12.41 7.23 -48.10
C ASN A 11 10.97 7.22 -47.50
N TYR A 12 10.13 8.25 -47.61
CA TYR A 12 10.07 9.37 -48.57
C TYR A 12 9.76 10.75 -47.94
N ASN A 13 9.95 11.82 -48.72
CA ASN A 13 9.75 13.23 -48.34
C ASN A 13 8.27 13.68 -48.30
N SER A 14 7.92 14.73 -47.51
CA SER A 14 7.83 16.11 -48.07
C SER A 14 7.28 17.24 -47.15
N ASN A 15 8.06 18.34 -47.11
CA ASN A 15 7.69 19.78 -47.16
C ASN A 15 6.81 20.50 -46.10
N LYS A 16 7.47 21.48 -45.43
CA LYS A 16 7.07 22.90 -45.18
C LYS A 16 5.86 23.16 -44.24
N GLY A 17 5.77 24.26 -43.47
CA GLY A 17 6.57 25.49 -43.27
C GLY A 17 5.64 26.55 -42.61
N PHE A 18 6.05 27.66 -41.99
CA PHE A 18 7.35 28.35 -41.85
C PHE A 18 7.34 29.25 -40.58
N ASN A 19 8.51 29.68 -40.08
CA ASN A 19 8.63 30.66 -38.97
C ASN A 19 8.52 32.12 -39.46
N VAL A 20 7.99 33.02 -38.62
CA VAL A 20 8.32 34.47 -38.61
C VAL A 20 8.25 35.02 -37.17
N ASN A 21 9.33 35.67 -36.70
CA ASN A 21 9.34 36.55 -35.52
C ASN A 21 9.17 38.01 -35.97
N ASN A 22 8.66 38.91 -35.09
CA ASN A 22 9.23 40.26 -34.90
C ASN A 22 8.55 41.07 -33.75
N GLU A 23 9.30 41.18 -32.65
CA GLU A 23 9.71 42.41 -31.94
C GLU A 23 8.81 43.66 -31.75
N LEU A 24 8.91 44.18 -30.51
CA LEU A 24 9.01 45.60 -30.08
C LEU A 24 7.83 46.57 -30.30
N ARG A 25 7.27 47.07 -29.18
CA ARG A 25 7.77 48.31 -28.52
C ARG A 25 7.19 48.53 -27.12
N GLN A 26 7.88 49.33 -26.31
CA GLN A 26 7.47 49.77 -24.96
C GLN A 26 6.74 51.12 -25.02
N SER A 27 5.92 51.42 -24.00
CA SER A 27 6.21 52.46 -22.97
C SER A 27 5.03 53.36 -22.53
N GLN A 28 5.24 53.94 -21.34
CA GLN A 28 4.57 55.09 -20.70
C GLN A 28 3.36 54.84 -19.78
N ARG A 29 3.20 55.80 -18.86
CA ARG A 29 2.37 55.80 -17.65
C ARG A 29 1.39 56.98 -17.73
N ASN A 30 0.22 56.89 -17.08
CA ASN A 30 -0.18 57.76 -15.95
C ASN A 30 -1.68 57.72 -15.64
N ASN A 31 -1.99 57.35 -14.40
CA ASN A 31 -2.83 58.07 -13.43
C ASN A 31 -4.00 59.00 -13.85
N LEU A 32 -5.08 58.85 -13.06
CA LEU A 32 -6.11 59.81 -12.62
C LEU A 32 -7.47 59.89 -13.36
N SER A 33 -8.48 60.04 -12.50
CA SER A 33 -9.93 60.27 -12.71
C SER A 33 -10.22 61.80 -12.65
N PRO A 34 -11.48 62.36 -12.69
CA PRO A 34 -12.77 61.73 -12.38
C PRO A 34 -14.06 62.22 -13.12
N HIS A 35 -15.19 61.59 -12.73
CA HIS A 35 -16.57 62.10 -12.60
C HIS A 35 -17.42 62.71 -13.76
N ARG A 36 -18.51 61.96 -14.06
CA ARG A 36 -19.95 62.36 -14.08
C ARG A 36 -20.50 63.42 -15.08
N SER A 37 -21.44 62.93 -15.90
CA SER A 37 -22.82 63.47 -16.13
C SER A 37 -22.97 64.70 -17.08
N SER A 38 -24.11 64.99 -17.76
CA SER A 38 -25.48 64.39 -17.80
C SER A 38 -26.28 64.85 -19.06
N LEU A 39 -27.57 64.40 -19.17
CA LEU A 39 -28.72 64.94 -19.96
C LEU A 39 -28.91 64.49 -21.43
N ILE A 40 -30.11 64.54 -22.09
CA ILE A 40 -31.55 64.23 -21.78
C ILE A 40 -32.37 64.38 -23.12
N THR A 41 -33.56 63.82 -23.44
CA THR A 41 -34.53 62.93 -22.75
C THR A 41 -34.63 61.55 -23.47
N SER A 42 -35.66 61.02 -24.18
CA SER A 42 -37.07 61.38 -24.54
C SER A 42 -37.76 60.12 -25.16
N SER A 43 -39.08 59.87 -25.19
CA SER A 43 -40.25 60.33 -24.38
C SER A 43 -41.57 59.67 -24.87
N ASN A 44 -42.44 59.19 -23.95
CA ASN A 44 -43.90 58.91 -24.08
C ASN A 44 -44.36 57.72 -24.99
N SER A 45 -45.50 57.04 -24.77
CA SER A 45 -46.58 57.08 -23.72
C SER A 45 -47.28 55.69 -23.63
N GLN A 46 -47.34 55.01 -22.47
CA GLN A 46 -48.40 55.01 -21.42
C GLN A 46 -49.72 54.22 -21.69
N ILE A 47 -50.03 53.30 -20.77
CA ILE A 47 -51.24 53.23 -19.88
C ILE A 47 -50.91 52.13 -18.82
N SER A 48 -50.61 52.47 -17.56
CA SER A 48 -51.53 52.61 -16.39
C SER A 48 -52.00 51.26 -15.80
N THR A 49 -52.05 51.01 -14.48
CA THR A 49 -51.76 51.90 -13.32
C THR A 49 -51.61 51.11 -11.98
N ILE A 50 -50.61 51.47 -11.14
CA ILE A 50 -50.70 51.80 -9.68
C ILE A 50 -51.19 50.73 -8.67
N GLN A 51 -50.76 50.58 -7.39
CA GLN A 51 -49.66 51.05 -6.47
C GLN A 51 -49.82 50.20 -5.15
N SER A 52 -49.12 50.28 -4.00
CA SER A 52 -47.89 50.90 -3.40
C SER A 52 -47.65 50.14 -2.05
N ALA A 53 -46.86 50.49 -1.01
CA ALA A 53 -46.01 51.62 -0.63
C ALA A 53 -44.88 51.13 0.35
N VAL A 54 -44.08 52.05 0.91
CA VAL A 54 -43.02 51.83 1.92
C VAL A 54 -43.03 53.03 2.92
N GLU A 55 -42.27 52.93 4.04
CA GLU A 55 -41.91 54.03 4.98
C GLU A 55 -43.03 54.54 5.93
N MET A 56 -42.77 55.05 7.15
CA MET A 56 -41.54 55.61 7.79
C MET A 56 -41.29 55.10 9.24
N SER A 57 -40.25 55.63 9.91
CA SER A 57 -39.80 55.29 11.28
C SER A 57 -39.94 56.43 12.30
N SER A 58 -40.07 56.13 13.60
CA SER A 58 -39.59 57.00 14.72
C SER A 58 -39.57 56.29 16.09
N GLN A 59 -38.81 56.85 17.04
CA GLN A 59 -38.24 56.25 18.25
C GLN A 59 -39.17 56.07 19.47
N THR A 60 -38.99 54.93 20.17
CA THR A 60 -38.73 54.77 21.63
C THR A 60 -39.66 55.41 22.69
N LEU A 61 -40.32 54.59 23.53
CA LEU A 61 -40.18 54.59 25.01
C LEU A 61 -40.92 53.41 25.70
N ASN A 62 -40.67 53.21 27.02
CA ASN A 62 -41.14 52.08 27.84
C ASN A 62 -42.59 52.23 28.36
N ILE A 63 -43.25 51.11 28.68
CA ILE A 63 -43.83 50.75 30.00
C ILE A 63 -44.31 49.27 29.99
N LYS A 64 -44.63 48.68 31.15
CA LYS A 64 -44.86 47.23 31.36
C LYS A 64 -46.33 46.86 31.58
N ASP A 65 -46.60 45.56 31.37
CA ASP A 65 -47.54 44.67 32.08
C ASP A 65 -49.08 44.83 31.93
N GLU A 66 -49.72 43.64 31.95
CA GLU A 66 -51.13 43.32 32.28
C GLU A 66 -52.30 43.96 31.50
N THR A 67 -52.93 43.17 30.63
CA THR A 67 -54.15 42.41 31.01
C THR A 67 -54.54 41.33 29.99
N GLU A 68 -55.20 40.27 30.45
CA GLU A 68 -55.64 39.13 29.63
C GLU A 68 -57.07 39.27 29.07
N SER A 69 -57.45 38.29 28.24
CA SER A 69 -58.83 37.88 27.91
C SER A 69 -59.66 38.77 26.95
N ASN A 70 -59.68 38.36 25.67
CA ASN A 70 -60.95 37.97 25.03
C ASN A 70 -60.78 37.18 23.71
N GLU A 71 -59.66 37.34 22.98
CA GLU A 71 -59.49 36.74 21.64
C GLU A 71 -59.45 35.19 21.62
N ASN A 72 -59.11 34.55 22.74
CA ASN A 72 -58.97 33.09 22.86
C ASN A 72 -60.29 32.29 22.81
N ARG A 73 -61.45 32.91 22.52
CA ARG A 73 -62.76 32.22 22.53
C ARG A 73 -63.36 31.88 21.17
N GLU A 74 -63.05 32.62 20.11
CA GLU A 74 -63.60 32.33 18.78
C GLU A 74 -62.68 31.39 17.97
N VAL A 75 -61.36 31.49 18.15
CA VAL A 75 -60.36 30.60 17.49
C VAL A 75 -60.44 29.14 18.01
N ALA A 76 -60.96 28.92 19.22
CA ALA A 76 -61.13 27.59 19.79
C ALA A 76 -62.22 26.77 19.08
N ILE A 77 -63.33 27.42 18.71
CA ILE A 77 -64.53 26.74 18.21
C ILE A 77 -64.35 26.28 16.76
N SER A 78 -63.59 27.01 15.93
CA SER A 78 -63.25 26.52 14.58
C SER A 78 -62.30 25.32 14.62
N LYS A 79 -61.32 25.31 15.54
CA LYS A 79 -60.39 24.19 15.68
C LYS A 79 -61.06 22.90 16.15
N GLU A 80 -61.91 22.94 17.17
CA GLU A 80 -62.68 21.74 17.57
C GLU A 80 -63.58 21.19 16.46
N GLN A 81 -63.99 22.01 15.49
CA GLN A 81 -64.80 21.56 14.35
C GLN A 81 -63.95 21.06 13.18
N GLU A 82 -62.78 21.67 12.90
CA GLU A 82 -61.84 21.15 11.89
C GLU A 82 -61.14 19.87 12.35
N GLU A 83 -60.75 19.76 13.63
CA GLU A 83 -60.15 18.53 14.19
C GLU A 83 -61.15 17.37 14.14
N ARG A 84 -62.42 17.58 14.55
CA ARG A 84 -63.48 16.56 14.40
C ARG A 84 -63.80 16.22 12.95
N ALA A 85 -63.69 17.17 12.03
CA ALA A 85 -63.86 16.91 10.59
C ALA A 85 -62.67 16.15 9.96
N TYR A 86 -61.51 16.12 10.62
CA TYR A 86 -60.34 15.31 10.24
C TYR A 86 -60.36 13.92 10.92
N GLU A 87 -60.92 13.79 12.13
CA GLU A 87 -61.06 12.51 12.86
C GLU A 87 -62.17 11.56 12.32
N GLU A 88 -63.00 12.01 11.37
CA GLU A 88 -64.06 11.19 10.77
C GLU A 88 -63.79 10.72 9.33
N LYS A 89 -62.55 10.89 8.83
CA LYS A 89 -62.06 10.15 7.65
C LYS A 89 -61.07 9.08 8.09
N ASP A 90 -61.32 7.86 7.62
CA ASP A 90 -60.49 6.68 7.78
C ASP A 90 -60.15 6.32 9.25
N LYS A 91 -61.20 6.10 10.05
CA LYS A 91 -61.13 5.16 11.18
C LYS A 91 -60.88 3.76 10.62
N GLU A 92 -59.60 3.43 10.39
CA GLU A 92 -59.20 2.14 9.83
C GLU A 92 -59.76 0.95 10.65
N GLU A 93 -60.15 -0.11 9.95
CA GLU A 93 -60.72 -1.32 10.55
C GLU A 93 -59.65 -2.01 11.41
N ILE A 94 -59.74 -1.89 12.74
CA ILE A 94 -58.86 -2.63 13.66
C ILE A 94 -59.34 -4.09 13.72
N LEU A 95 -58.50 -5.00 13.24
CA LEU A 95 -58.74 -6.44 13.31
C LEU A 95 -58.12 -7.00 14.59
N GLU A 96 -58.87 -7.80 15.34
CA GLU A 96 -58.44 -8.46 16.58
C GLU A 96 -58.85 -9.93 16.58
N LYS A 97 -57.91 -10.85 16.86
CA LYS A 97 -58.15 -12.30 16.86
C LYS A 97 -57.42 -12.98 18.02
N ILE A 98 -58.07 -13.94 18.68
CA ILE A 98 -57.41 -14.91 19.57
C ILE A 98 -56.79 -16.00 18.70
N VAL A 99 -55.49 -16.28 18.89
CA VAL A 99 -54.70 -17.12 17.98
C VAL A 99 -54.29 -18.48 18.56
N CYS A 100 -53.99 -18.54 19.86
CA CYS A 100 -53.61 -19.75 20.60
C CYS A 100 -53.74 -19.52 22.11
N ASN A 101 -53.48 -20.56 22.92
CA ASN A 101 -53.28 -20.38 24.36
C ASN A 101 -51.78 -20.15 24.68
N GLU A 102 -51.50 -19.49 25.79
CA GLU A 102 -50.12 -19.20 26.26
C GLU A 102 -49.34 -20.47 26.62
N SER A 103 -50.04 -21.55 26.97
CA SER A 103 -49.53 -22.91 27.19
C SER A 103 -48.99 -23.57 25.93
N ASP A 104 -49.37 -23.09 24.75
CA ASP A 104 -49.14 -23.76 23.46
C ASP A 104 -47.87 -23.20 22.78
N LEU A 105 -47.07 -22.42 23.52
CA LEU A 105 -45.91 -21.67 23.04
C LEU A 105 -44.76 -21.79 24.05
N ASP A 106 -43.63 -22.35 23.64
CA ASP A 106 -42.40 -22.36 24.43
C ASP A 106 -41.69 -20.99 24.40
N ASP A 107 -40.93 -20.68 25.44
CA ASP A 107 -40.22 -19.39 25.54
C ASP A 107 -38.87 -19.44 24.81
N ASN A 108 -38.59 -18.37 24.07
CA ASN A 108 -37.50 -18.21 23.09
C ASN A 108 -37.74 -18.96 21.76
N GLU A 109 -39.01 -19.19 21.41
CA GLU A 109 -39.42 -19.77 20.12
C GLU A 109 -40.21 -18.78 19.23
N MET A 110 -40.31 -19.15 17.96
CA MET A 110 -41.06 -18.44 16.91
C MET A 110 -42.12 -19.39 16.34
N ASN A 111 -43.33 -18.90 16.13
CA ASN A 111 -44.48 -19.69 15.69
C ASN A 111 -45.20 -18.98 14.54
N GLU A 112 -45.45 -19.70 13.43
CA GLU A 112 -46.15 -19.14 12.27
C GLU A 112 -47.66 -19.39 12.41
N ILE A 113 -48.43 -18.30 12.47
CA ILE A 113 -49.86 -18.28 12.77
C ILE A 113 -50.65 -17.82 11.56
N ASP A 114 -51.74 -18.52 11.25
CA ASP A 114 -52.73 -18.10 10.24
C ASP A 114 -53.75 -17.12 10.88
N PHE A 115 -53.71 -15.86 10.44
CA PHE A 115 -54.65 -14.83 10.89
C PHE A 115 -55.96 -14.85 10.07
N GLY A 116 -55.97 -15.45 8.89
CA GLY A 116 -57.06 -15.43 7.91
C GLY A 116 -56.75 -14.50 6.72
N ASN A 117 -57.52 -14.61 5.63
CA ASN A 117 -57.33 -13.84 4.38
C ASN A 117 -55.89 -13.93 3.82
N ASP A 118 -55.28 -15.13 3.87
CA ASP A 118 -53.88 -15.41 3.52
C ASP A 118 -52.82 -14.66 4.35
N TRP A 119 -53.21 -13.87 5.36
CA TRP A 119 -52.29 -13.18 6.26
C TRP A 119 -51.64 -14.14 7.26
N LYS A 120 -50.34 -14.35 7.09
CA LYS A 120 -49.50 -15.11 8.02
C LYS A 120 -48.67 -14.20 8.91
N ILE A 121 -48.72 -14.48 10.21
CA ILE A 121 -48.05 -13.73 11.28
C ILE A 121 -46.97 -14.61 11.91
N LEU A 122 -45.82 -14.04 12.22
CA LEU A 122 -44.85 -14.66 13.12
C LEU A 122 -45.11 -14.17 14.54
N LEU A 123 -45.55 -15.08 15.41
CA LEU A 123 -45.72 -14.86 16.84
C LEU A 123 -44.47 -15.36 17.55
N ILE A 124 -43.88 -14.52 18.42
CA ILE A 124 -42.62 -14.79 19.09
C ILE A 124 -42.82 -14.66 20.59
N LYS A 125 -42.40 -15.66 21.37
CA LYS A 125 -42.35 -15.63 22.83
C LYS A 125 -40.87 -15.61 23.23
N GLN A 126 -40.42 -14.59 23.96
CA GLN A 126 -39.02 -14.46 24.37
C GLN A 126 -38.90 -13.76 25.73
N ASN A 127 -38.23 -14.41 26.69
CA ASN A 127 -38.09 -13.98 28.08
C ASN A 127 -39.45 -13.63 28.71
N GLY A 128 -40.48 -14.45 28.46
CA GLY A 128 -41.83 -14.28 28.98
C GLY A 128 -42.61 -13.10 28.37
N ARG A 129 -42.13 -12.52 27.26
CA ARG A 129 -42.82 -11.45 26.51
C ARG A 129 -43.23 -11.94 25.13
N PHE A 130 -44.34 -11.39 24.63
CA PHE A 130 -44.90 -11.73 23.33
C PHE A 130 -44.74 -10.58 22.34
N TYR A 131 -44.31 -10.91 21.13
CA TYR A 131 -44.13 -9.99 20.00
C TYR A 131 -44.75 -10.62 18.75
N ALA A 132 -45.26 -9.82 17.81
CA ALA A 132 -45.81 -10.33 16.56
C ALA A 132 -45.40 -9.46 15.38
N THR A 133 -45.07 -10.08 14.25
CA THR A 133 -44.63 -9.41 13.01
C THR A 133 -45.07 -10.22 11.78
N VAL A 134 -44.78 -9.76 10.56
CA VAL A 134 -45.06 -10.52 9.33
C VAL A 134 -44.33 -11.87 9.31
N ALA A 135 -44.98 -12.92 8.82
CA ALA A 135 -44.33 -14.23 8.67
C ALA A 135 -43.23 -14.28 7.60
N LYS A 136 -43.16 -13.27 6.71
CA LYS A 136 -42.26 -13.24 5.54
C LYS A 136 -41.31 -12.05 5.58
N CYS A 137 -40.08 -12.29 5.14
CA CYS A 137 -39.01 -11.31 5.07
C CYS A 137 -39.31 -10.23 4.04
N GLY A 138 -39.08 -8.95 4.38
CA GLY A 138 -39.57 -7.83 3.58
C GLY A 138 -38.88 -7.64 2.21
N HIS A 139 -37.60 -8.00 2.04
CA HIS A 139 -36.89 -7.74 0.77
C HIS A 139 -36.89 -8.94 -0.21
N TYR A 140 -36.94 -8.58 -1.50
CA TYR A 140 -37.25 -9.43 -2.68
C TYR A 140 -38.66 -10.02 -2.77
N HIS A 141 -39.18 -10.11 -4.00
CA HIS A 141 -40.53 -10.61 -4.31
C HIS A 141 -40.75 -12.11 -3.99
N HIS A 142 -39.68 -12.88 -3.78
CA HIS A 142 -39.73 -14.27 -3.33
C HIS A 142 -39.51 -14.32 -1.81
N ALA A 143 -40.43 -13.71 -1.07
CA ALA A 143 -40.29 -13.41 0.35
C ALA A 143 -40.19 -14.69 1.22
N THR A 144 -38.98 -14.99 1.69
CA THR A 144 -38.64 -16.10 2.59
C THR A 144 -39.45 -16.02 3.88
N HIS A 145 -39.97 -17.15 4.37
CA HIS A 145 -40.61 -17.20 5.68
C HIS A 145 -39.57 -17.07 6.81
N LEU A 146 -39.79 -16.12 7.72
CA LEU A 146 -38.89 -15.79 8.83
C LEU A 146 -38.84 -16.88 9.92
N ILE A 147 -39.83 -17.77 9.96
CA ILE A 147 -39.87 -18.96 10.82
C ILE A 147 -38.62 -19.85 10.70
N TYR A 148 -37.98 -19.88 9.53
CA TYR A 148 -36.75 -20.64 9.27
C TYR A 148 -35.47 -19.92 9.72
N GLY A 149 -35.58 -18.69 10.23
CA GLY A 149 -34.46 -17.84 10.62
C GLY A 149 -33.90 -18.12 12.00
N THR A 150 -33.11 -17.17 12.48
CA THR A 150 -32.53 -17.19 13.84
C THR A 150 -33.20 -16.13 14.70
N LEU A 151 -33.75 -16.53 15.84
CA LEU A 151 -34.17 -15.62 16.89
C LEU A 151 -32.94 -15.20 17.72
N GLY A 152 -32.55 -13.95 17.62
CA GLY A 152 -31.59 -13.30 18.51
C GLY A 152 -32.29 -12.60 19.68
N ILE A 153 -31.50 -11.98 20.56
CA ILE A 153 -32.03 -11.14 21.65
C ILE A 153 -32.72 -9.93 21.01
N LYS A 154 -34.05 -9.81 21.18
CA LYS A 154 -34.92 -8.77 20.64
C LYS A 154 -34.90 -8.58 19.12
N ARG A 155 -34.43 -9.57 18.36
CA ARG A 155 -34.32 -9.46 16.89
C ARG A 155 -34.42 -10.79 16.18
N ILE A 156 -34.74 -10.75 14.89
CA ILE A 156 -34.87 -11.92 14.03
C ILE A 156 -34.05 -11.76 12.77
N ARG A 157 -33.30 -12.81 12.38
CA ARG A 157 -32.44 -12.81 11.19
C ARG A 157 -32.93 -13.79 10.11
N CYS A 158 -33.06 -13.28 8.89
CA CYS A 158 -33.44 -14.03 7.70
C CYS A 158 -32.32 -14.99 7.25
N PRO A 159 -32.61 -16.30 7.08
CA PRO A 159 -31.57 -17.29 6.86
C PRO A 159 -30.91 -17.17 5.49
N TYR A 160 -31.65 -16.74 4.46
CA TYR A 160 -31.17 -16.65 3.07
C TYR A 160 -30.25 -15.45 2.83
N HIS A 161 -30.52 -14.32 3.48
CA HIS A 161 -29.94 -13.02 3.09
C HIS A 161 -29.30 -12.24 4.24
N GLY A 162 -29.42 -12.70 5.49
CA GLY A 162 -28.77 -12.08 6.65
C GLY A 162 -29.47 -10.81 7.17
N GLU A 163 -30.50 -10.34 6.48
CA GLU A 163 -31.39 -9.24 6.86
C GLU A 163 -31.91 -9.46 8.29
N CYS A 164 -31.85 -8.45 9.15
CA CYS A 164 -32.18 -8.60 10.57
C CYS A 164 -33.04 -7.43 11.06
N PHE A 165 -34.18 -7.76 11.67
CA PHE A 165 -35.16 -6.81 12.18
C PHE A 165 -35.26 -6.89 13.69
N ASN A 166 -35.45 -5.73 14.35
CA ASN A 166 -35.80 -5.68 15.75
C ASN A 166 -37.27 -6.10 15.95
N ILE A 167 -37.57 -7.00 16.90
CA ILE A 167 -38.94 -7.53 17.10
C ILE A 167 -39.84 -6.62 17.96
N GLU A 168 -39.29 -5.57 18.58
CA GLU A 168 -40.05 -4.58 19.34
C GLU A 168 -40.50 -3.40 18.46
N THR A 169 -39.67 -2.99 17.49
CA THR A 169 -39.89 -1.80 16.65
C THR A 169 -40.10 -2.09 15.16
N GLY A 170 -39.73 -3.27 14.69
CA GLY A 170 -39.74 -3.63 13.26
C GLY A 170 -38.57 -3.06 12.45
N GLU A 171 -37.73 -2.20 13.06
CA GLU A 171 -36.63 -1.53 12.36
C GLU A 171 -35.55 -2.52 11.89
N VAL A 172 -34.94 -2.21 10.74
CA VAL A 172 -33.80 -2.95 10.20
C VAL A 172 -32.55 -2.70 11.06
N GLU A 173 -32.14 -3.69 11.86
CA GLU A 173 -30.84 -3.68 12.54
C GLU A 173 -29.70 -3.95 11.57
N ASN A 174 -29.85 -4.95 10.69
CA ASN A 174 -28.89 -5.27 9.64
C ASN A 174 -29.56 -5.44 8.27
N PHE A 175 -28.90 -4.86 7.26
CA PHE A 175 -29.23 -4.90 5.85
C PHE A 175 -29.09 -6.33 5.27
N PRO A 176 -29.70 -6.68 4.12
CA PRO A 176 -30.09 -5.81 2.98
C PRO A 176 -31.36 -4.93 3.05
N GLY A 177 -32.24 -5.08 4.04
CA GLY A 177 -33.53 -4.38 4.09
C GLY A 177 -33.47 -2.85 4.07
N LEU A 178 -34.37 -2.20 3.31
CA LEU A 178 -34.49 -0.72 3.27
C LEU A 178 -35.58 -0.17 4.20
N ASP A 179 -36.53 -1.01 4.59
CA ASP A 179 -37.82 -0.63 5.18
C ASP A 179 -38.09 -1.51 6.42
N ALA A 180 -38.80 -0.98 7.41
CA ALA A 180 -39.16 -1.73 8.61
C ALA A 180 -40.23 -2.79 8.30
N VAL A 181 -40.32 -3.85 9.11
CA VAL A 181 -41.43 -4.80 9.07
C VAL A 181 -42.57 -4.35 9.99
N PRO A 182 -43.84 -4.65 9.66
CA PRO A 182 -44.96 -4.46 10.57
C PRO A 182 -44.77 -5.15 11.92
N ILE A 183 -45.12 -4.46 13.01
CA ILE A 183 -45.28 -5.04 14.35
C ILE A 183 -46.76 -5.00 14.72
N TYR A 184 -47.29 -6.13 15.17
CA TYR A 184 -48.69 -6.27 15.59
C TYR A 184 -48.78 -6.30 17.11
N LYS A 185 -49.83 -5.67 17.67
CA LYS A 185 -49.99 -5.52 19.11
C LYS A 185 -50.54 -6.81 19.73
N VAL A 186 -49.69 -7.50 20.49
CA VAL A 186 -50.06 -8.72 21.22
C VAL A 186 -50.57 -8.37 22.63
N LYS A 187 -51.56 -9.13 23.09
CA LYS A 187 -51.99 -9.21 24.49
C LYS A 187 -52.10 -10.67 24.92
N VAL A 188 -52.04 -10.90 26.23
CA VAL A 188 -52.47 -12.16 26.84
C VAL A 188 -53.61 -11.85 27.81
N GLU A 189 -54.78 -12.45 27.58
CA GLU A 189 -56.00 -12.26 28.36
C GLU A 189 -56.50 -13.65 28.79
N ASN A 190 -56.49 -13.95 30.11
CA ASN A 190 -56.88 -15.26 30.69
C ASN A 190 -56.15 -16.48 30.07
N GLY A 191 -54.83 -16.37 29.87
CA GLY A 191 -54.00 -17.44 29.28
C GLY A 191 -54.22 -17.64 27.78
N LYS A 192 -54.91 -16.72 27.08
CA LYS A 192 -55.10 -16.74 25.63
C LYS A 192 -54.34 -15.61 24.97
N VAL A 193 -53.60 -15.92 23.91
CA VAL A 193 -52.83 -14.94 23.15
C VAL A 193 -53.71 -14.33 22.07
N LYS A 194 -53.68 -13.00 21.98
CA LYS A 194 -54.57 -12.18 21.16
C LYS A 194 -53.74 -11.17 20.39
N ILE A 195 -53.95 -11.07 19.08
CA ILE A 195 -53.20 -10.15 18.20
C ILE A 195 -54.18 -9.12 17.62
N SER A 196 -53.74 -7.86 17.59
CA SER A 196 -54.51 -6.71 17.12
C SER A 196 -53.66 -5.75 16.28
N ALA A 197 -54.20 -5.24 15.18
CA ALA A 197 -53.66 -4.11 14.42
C ALA A 197 -54.69 -3.51 13.46
N GLU A 198 -54.37 -2.36 12.87
CA GLU A 198 -55.08 -1.78 11.72
C GLU A 198 -55.01 -2.72 10.50
N LYS A 199 -56.11 -2.85 9.76
CA LYS A 199 -56.21 -3.74 8.60
C LYS A 199 -55.17 -3.46 7.53
N SER A 200 -54.90 -2.19 7.21
CA SER A 200 -53.88 -1.84 6.21
C SER A 200 -52.47 -2.27 6.63
N LEU A 201 -52.24 -2.54 7.92
CA LEU A 201 -50.96 -3.01 8.44
C LEU A 201 -50.71 -4.50 8.13
N PHE A 202 -51.75 -5.32 8.03
CA PHE A 202 -51.64 -6.73 7.59
C PHE A 202 -51.48 -6.85 6.06
N GLU A 203 -51.98 -5.86 5.32
CA GLU A 203 -51.83 -5.78 3.86
C GLU A 203 -50.42 -5.30 3.43
N LYS A 204 -49.70 -4.61 4.32
CA LYS A 204 -48.33 -4.14 4.12
C LYS A 204 -47.31 -5.23 4.48
N GLN A 205 -46.32 -5.48 3.62
CA GLN A 205 -45.13 -6.28 3.98
C GLN A 205 -43.98 -5.41 4.54
N LYS A 206 -44.11 -4.09 4.45
CA LYS A 206 -43.06 -3.10 4.74
C LYS A 206 -43.67 -1.80 5.25
N ILE A 207 -42.92 -1.08 6.09
CA ILE A 207 -43.24 0.26 6.58
C ILE A 207 -42.04 1.17 6.32
N VAL A 208 -42.27 2.28 5.63
CA VAL A 208 -41.27 3.35 5.48
C VAL A 208 -41.16 4.08 6.82
N VAL A 209 -39.95 4.09 7.40
CA VAL A 209 -39.69 4.77 8.67
C VAL A 209 -39.92 6.29 8.50
N PRO A 210 -40.66 6.97 9.40
CA PRO A 210 -40.90 8.41 9.32
C PRO A 210 -39.62 9.23 9.19
N MET A 211 -39.70 10.34 8.43
CA MET A 211 -38.56 11.19 8.10
C MET A 211 -38.87 12.65 8.46
N VAL A 212 -37.92 13.34 9.10
CA VAL A 212 -38.06 14.77 9.36
C VAL A 212 -37.92 15.56 8.05
N LYS A 213 -38.73 16.61 7.89
CA LYS A 213 -38.62 17.51 6.74
C LYS A 213 -37.41 18.44 6.88
N TYR A 214 -36.91 18.91 5.74
CA TYR A 214 -35.87 19.92 5.68
C TYR A 214 -36.36 21.22 6.33
N ASN A 215 -35.51 21.83 7.16
CA ASN A 215 -35.74 23.14 7.75
C ASN A 215 -34.72 24.15 7.16
N PRO A 216 -35.16 25.15 6.38
CA PRO A 216 -34.28 26.19 5.85
C PRO A 216 -33.46 26.97 6.90
N THR A 217 -33.87 27.00 8.18
CA THR A 217 -33.08 27.66 9.24
C THR A 217 -31.91 26.81 9.73
N ASN A 218 -31.81 25.53 9.34
CA ASN A 218 -30.64 24.69 9.63
C ASN A 218 -29.65 24.81 8.47
N THR A 219 -28.63 25.65 8.66
CA THR A 219 -27.62 25.95 7.64
C THR A 219 -26.64 24.80 7.36
N GLN A 220 -26.65 23.72 8.16
CA GLN A 220 -25.70 22.63 7.99
C GLN A 220 -25.90 21.89 6.66
N THR A 221 -24.82 21.69 5.92
CA THR A 221 -24.82 20.97 4.63
C THR A 221 -23.99 19.69 4.73
N PHE A 222 -24.67 18.54 4.66
CA PHE A 222 -24.02 17.22 4.62
C PHE A 222 -23.98 16.70 3.18
N VAL A 223 -22.80 16.27 2.72
CA VAL A 223 -22.60 15.84 1.33
C VAL A 223 -22.25 14.36 1.26
N ILE A 224 -22.87 13.65 0.32
CA ILE A 224 -22.71 12.21 0.10
C ILE A 224 -22.11 12.00 -1.30
N VAL A 225 -20.92 11.43 -1.38
CA VAL A 225 -20.18 11.23 -2.63
C VAL A 225 -20.31 9.78 -3.10
N GLY A 226 -21.35 9.50 -3.88
CA GLY A 226 -21.61 8.19 -4.50
C GLY A 226 -23.05 7.72 -4.39
N GLY A 227 -23.79 7.74 -5.50
CA GLY A 227 -25.17 7.22 -5.65
C GLY A 227 -25.30 5.69 -5.61
N GLY A 228 -24.56 5.01 -4.74
CA GLY A 228 -24.74 3.58 -4.46
C GLY A 228 -25.65 3.36 -3.25
N THR A 229 -26.03 2.11 -2.99
CA THR A 229 -26.86 1.71 -1.84
C THR A 229 -26.33 2.23 -0.48
N SER A 230 -25.01 2.38 -0.35
CA SER A 230 -24.36 2.98 0.81
C SER A 230 -24.69 4.48 0.99
N GLY A 231 -24.63 5.26 -0.11
CA GLY A 231 -25.00 6.67 -0.10
C GLY A 231 -26.49 6.89 0.07
N GLN A 232 -27.31 6.01 -0.52
CA GLN A 232 -28.76 6.01 -0.34
C GLN A 232 -29.13 5.86 1.14
N ILE A 233 -28.69 4.77 1.78
CA ILE A 233 -28.98 4.53 3.20
C ILE A 233 -28.44 5.64 4.10
N CYS A 234 -27.30 6.27 3.75
CA CYS A 234 -26.81 7.44 4.50
C CYS A 234 -27.82 8.60 4.46
N ALA A 235 -28.33 8.97 3.26
CA ALA A 235 -29.31 10.05 3.12
C ALA A 235 -30.63 9.76 3.85
N GLU A 236 -31.13 8.53 3.75
CA GLU A 236 -32.36 8.11 4.45
C GLU A 236 -32.17 8.11 5.97
N THR A 237 -31.07 7.54 6.46
CA THR A 237 -30.78 7.45 7.90
C THR A 237 -30.66 8.84 8.52
N LEU A 238 -30.06 9.82 7.83
CA LEU A 238 -29.99 11.21 8.27
C LEU A 238 -31.40 11.79 8.51
N ARG A 239 -32.31 11.65 7.53
CA ARG A 239 -33.70 12.14 7.62
C ARG A 239 -34.54 11.39 8.65
N GLN A 240 -34.37 10.08 8.78
CA GLN A 240 -35.01 9.26 9.82
C GLN A 240 -34.56 9.66 11.24
N ASN A 241 -33.30 10.10 11.40
CA ASN A 241 -32.69 10.36 12.70
C ASN A 241 -32.63 11.85 13.10
N GLY A 242 -33.42 12.70 12.46
CA GLY A 242 -33.61 14.09 12.88
C GLY A 242 -32.69 15.13 12.23
N PHE A 243 -31.89 14.77 11.22
CA PHE A 243 -31.13 15.77 10.47
C PHE A 243 -32.06 16.60 9.57
N THR A 244 -32.30 17.85 9.95
CA THR A 244 -33.14 18.81 9.23
C THR A 244 -32.37 19.70 8.25
N GLY A 245 -31.03 19.61 8.20
CA GLY A 245 -30.18 20.43 7.32
C GLY A 245 -30.19 19.99 5.85
N ARG A 246 -29.37 20.62 5.02
CA ARG A 246 -29.27 20.31 3.58
C ARG A 246 -28.51 19.00 3.37
N ILE A 247 -29.03 18.12 2.51
CA ILE A 247 -28.35 16.90 2.05
C ILE A 247 -28.12 17.02 0.55
N ILE A 248 -26.88 16.85 0.11
CA ILE A 248 -26.50 16.79 -1.31
C ILE A 248 -25.91 15.42 -1.62
N MET A 249 -26.43 14.72 -2.64
CA MET A 249 -25.90 13.43 -3.09
C MET A 249 -25.29 13.57 -4.49
N ILE A 250 -23.97 13.37 -4.59
CA ILE A 250 -23.21 13.51 -5.83
C ILE A 250 -23.11 12.13 -6.50
N CYS A 251 -23.71 12.03 -7.70
CA CYS A 251 -23.89 10.80 -8.45
C CYS A 251 -23.22 10.90 -9.83
N LYS A 252 -22.20 10.06 -10.08
CA LYS A 252 -21.50 10.05 -11.37
C LYS A 252 -22.37 9.56 -12.54
N GLU A 253 -23.28 8.63 -12.29
CA GLU A 253 -24.16 8.05 -13.30
C GLU A 253 -25.35 8.97 -13.63
N ALA A 254 -26.00 8.73 -14.78
CA ALA A 254 -27.13 9.51 -15.27
C ALA A 254 -28.48 9.12 -14.64
N CYS A 255 -28.53 8.05 -13.85
CA CYS A 255 -29.72 7.49 -13.22
C CYS A 255 -29.69 7.62 -11.69
N LEU A 256 -30.88 7.56 -11.07
CA LEU A 256 -31.05 7.57 -9.62
C LEU A 256 -30.41 6.32 -8.96
N PRO A 257 -30.02 6.39 -7.68
CA PRO A 257 -29.46 5.26 -6.93
C PRO A 257 -30.27 3.97 -7.06
N TYR A 258 -29.59 2.87 -7.42
CA TYR A 258 -30.21 1.62 -7.82
C TYR A 258 -29.44 0.39 -7.30
N ASP A 259 -30.11 -0.77 -7.23
CA ASP A 259 -29.52 -2.02 -6.76
C ASP A 259 -28.64 -2.68 -7.83
N ARG A 260 -27.33 -2.46 -7.71
CA ARG A 260 -26.30 -3.07 -8.56
C ARG A 260 -26.19 -4.59 -8.42
N SER A 261 -26.69 -5.21 -7.35
CA SER A 261 -26.62 -6.67 -7.16
C SER A 261 -27.53 -7.44 -8.12
N ARG A 262 -28.54 -6.77 -8.69
CA ARG A 262 -29.45 -7.36 -9.68
C ARG A 262 -28.85 -7.42 -11.09
N LEU A 263 -27.81 -6.63 -11.38
CA LEU A 263 -27.24 -6.51 -12.74
C LEU A 263 -26.66 -7.82 -13.28
N SER A 264 -25.93 -8.59 -12.47
CA SER A 264 -25.33 -9.87 -12.88
C SER A 264 -26.36 -10.99 -13.12
N LYS A 265 -27.54 -10.87 -12.51
CA LYS A 265 -28.62 -11.87 -12.54
C LYS A 265 -29.71 -11.53 -13.56
N TYR A 266 -29.88 -10.25 -13.90
CA TYR A 266 -30.98 -9.73 -14.73
C TYR A 266 -30.54 -8.52 -15.57
N MET A 267 -29.80 -8.74 -16.67
CA MET A 267 -29.31 -7.66 -17.54
C MET A 267 -30.38 -7.02 -18.46
N ASN A 268 -31.66 -7.40 -18.32
CA ASN A 268 -32.79 -6.92 -19.13
C ASN A 268 -33.82 -6.06 -18.35
N ASN A 269 -33.56 -5.73 -17.09
CA ASN A 269 -34.42 -4.83 -16.31
C ASN A 269 -34.49 -3.43 -16.94
N GLN A 270 -35.59 -2.71 -16.74
CA GLN A 270 -35.61 -1.26 -16.86
C GLN A 270 -34.89 -0.61 -15.66
N THR A 271 -34.60 0.68 -15.73
CA THR A 271 -33.94 1.38 -14.61
C THR A 271 -34.86 1.43 -13.38
N GLU A 272 -36.15 1.64 -13.62
CA GLU A 272 -37.23 1.75 -12.65
C GLU A 272 -37.38 0.46 -11.82
N ASP A 273 -37.24 -0.70 -12.46
CA ASP A 273 -37.33 -2.03 -11.81
C ASP A 273 -36.26 -2.25 -10.72
N ILE A 274 -35.17 -1.48 -10.75
CA ILE A 274 -34.01 -1.64 -9.86
C ILE A 274 -33.64 -0.38 -9.06
N GLN A 275 -34.33 0.74 -9.24
CA GLN A 275 -34.16 1.94 -8.42
C GLN A 275 -34.41 1.61 -6.93
N LEU A 276 -33.56 2.13 -6.03
CA LEU A 276 -33.73 1.93 -4.59
C LEU A 276 -34.92 2.73 -4.05
N ARG A 277 -35.15 3.92 -4.62
CA ARG A 277 -36.31 4.79 -4.36
C ARG A 277 -36.70 5.51 -5.66
N PRO A 278 -38.00 5.80 -5.90
CA PRO A 278 -38.45 6.60 -7.04
C PRO A 278 -38.05 8.07 -6.90
N LYS A 279 -38.12 8.87 -7.96
CA LYS A 279 -37.76 10.30 -7.92
C LYS A 279 -38.47 11.08 -6.80
N SER A 280 -39.78 10.84 -6.63
CA SER A 280 -40.60 11.60 -5.66
C SER A 280 -40.06 11.51 -4.22
N PHE A 281 -39.46 10.38 -3.84
CA PHE A 281 -38.82 10.20 -2.55
C PHE A 281 -37.76 11.27 -2.23
N TYR A 282 -36.95 11.63 -3.22
CA TYR A 282 -35.88 12.62 -3.07
C TYR A 282 -36.44 14.04 -3.02
N ASP A 283 -37.50 14.30 -3.80
CA ASP A 283 -38.22 15.58 -3.82
C ASP A 283 -38.92 15.81 -2.46
N GLU A 284 -39.71 14.83 -2.01
CA GLU A 284 -40.51 14.86 -0.77
C GLU A 284 -39.66 14.99 0.50
N ASN A 285 -38.43 14.50 0.49
CA ASN A 285 -37.50 14.55 1.62
C ASN A 285 -36.35 15.56 1.43
N SER A 286 -36.40 16.36 0.36
CA SER A 286 -35.44 17.43 0.04
C SER A 286 -33.99 16.95 0.10
N ILE A 287 -33.65 16.03 -0.80
CA ILE A 287 -32.30 15.48 -0.99
C ILE A 287 -31.83 15.88 -2.39
N ASP A 288 -30.82 16.75 -2.47
CA ASP A 288 -30.32 17.29 -3.75
C ASP A 288 -29.48 16.25 -4.49
N VAL A 289 -30.08 15.46 -5.38
CA VAL A 289 -29.36 14.44 -6.17
C VAL A 289 -28.73 15.06 -7.42
N MET A 290 -27.42 15.28 -7.40
CA MET A 290 -26.63 15.77 -8.52
C MET A 290 -26.20 14.59 -9.41
N LEU A 291 -27.01 14.28 -10.44
CA LEU A 291 -26.70 13.28 -11.46
C LEU A 291 -25.63 13.78 -12.46
N ASN A 292 -24.90 12.85 -13.10
CA ASN A 292 -23.75 13.12 -13.98
C ASN A 292 -22.61 13.95 -13.34
N ALA A 293 -22.55 14.02 -12.01
CA ALA A 293 -21.56 14.80 -11.28
C ALA A 293 -20.47 13.91 -10.66
N GLN A 294 -19.20 14.17 -10.96
CA GLN A 294 -18.06 13.47 -10.40
C GLN A 294 -17.18 14.43 -9.58
N VAL A 295 -16.90 14.08 -8.32
CA VAL A 295 -15.82 14.73 -7.53
C VAL A 295 -14.46 14.34 -8.11
N VAL A 296 -13.60 15.32 -8.34
CA VAL A 296 -12.23 15.15 -8.88
C VAL A 296 -11.14 15.53 -7.89
N GLU A 297 -11.47 16.23 -6.81
CA GLU A 297 -10.58 16.60 -5.72
C GLU A 297 -11.37 16.85 -4.43
N VAL A 298 -10.75 16.59 -3.27
CA VAL A 298 -11.28 16.90 -1.93
C VAL A 298 -10.27 17.81 -1.23
N LEU A 299 -10.76 18.89 -0.63
CA LEU A 299 -9.97 19.91 0.05
C LEU A 299 -10.45 20.05 1.51
N PRO A 300 -9.96 19.22 2.46
CA PRO A 300 -10.49 19.19 3.83
C PRO A 300 -10.35 20.51 4.58
N GLU A 301 -9.19 21.16 4.48
CA GLU A 301 -8.89 22.45 5.15
C GLU A 301 -9.90 23.55 4.76
N ASN A 302 -10.36 23.53 3.52
CA ASN A 302 -11.33 24.49 2.97
C ASN A 302 -12.78 23.97 3.06
N LYS A 303 -12.99 22.75 3.55
CA LYS A 303 -14.24 21.96 3.48
C LYS A 303 -14.95 22.02 2.11
N LYS A 304 -14.20 21.79 1.03
CA LYS A 304 -14.72 21.82 -0.36
C LYS A 304 -14.45 20.53 -1.13
N LEU A 305 -15.36 20.21 -2.05
CA LEU A 305 -15.22 19.17 -3.06
C LEU A 305 -15.20 19.85 -4.44
N LYS A 306 -14.20 19.58 -5.28
CA LYS A 306 -14.22 20.06 -6.67
C LYS A 306 -14.92 19.05 -7.57
N LEU A 307 -15.86 19.50 -8.39
CA LEU A 307 -16.50 18.67 -9.41
C LEU A 307 -15.76 18.76 -10.75
N SER A 308 -15.93 17.72 -11.60
CA SER A 308 -15.40 17.66 -12.96
C SER A 308 -15.93 18.78 -13.89
N SER A 309 -16.97 19.50 -13.47
CA SER A 309 -17.51 20.69 -14.14
C SER A 309 -16.80 22.00 -13.76
N GLY A 310 -15.84 21.97 -12.83
CA GLY A 310 -15.21 23.17 -12.25
C GLY A 310 -16.06 23.85 -11.17
N ILE A 311 -17.17 23.24 -10.74
CA ILE A 311 -18.01 23.72 -9.64
C ILE A 311 -17.46 23.18 -8.31
N ASP A 312 -17.27 24.06 -7.33
CA ASP A 312 -16.99 23.68 -5.94
C ASP A 312 -18.30 23.43 -5.17
N VAL A 313 -18.29 22.41 -4.30
CA VAL A 313 -19.37 22.11 -3.34
C VAL A 313 -18.81 22.16 -1.92
N GLU A 314 -19.38 23.03 -1.09
CA GLU A 314 -19.03 23.18 0.33
C GLU A 314 -19.78 22.18 1.22
N TYR A 315 -19.19 21.82 2.36
CA TYR A 315 -19.79 20.89 3.31
C TYR A 315 -19.45 21.21 4.77
N ASP A 316 -20.33 20.85 5.71
CA ASP A 316 -19.99 20.75 7.14
C ASP A 316 -19.36 19.39 7.45
N LYS A 317 -19.95 18.33 6.88
CA LYS A 317 -19.50 16.94 6.92
C LYS A 317 -19.70 16.27 5.57
N VAL A 318 -18.79 15.38 5.19
CA VAL A 318 -18.88 14.62 3.93
C VAL A 318 -18.76 13.12 4.19
N TYR A 319 -19.57 12.32 3.47
CA TYR A 319 -19.51 10.87 3.45
C TYR A 319 -19.10 10.37 2.06
N ILE A 320 -17.96 9.67 1.98
CA ILE A 320 -17.39 9.17 0.72
C ILE A 320 -17.78 7.70 0.55
N ALA A 321 -18.47 7.39 -0.54
CA ALA A 321 -18.98 6.05 -0.87
C ALA A 321 -18.88 5.74 -2.37
N THR A 322 -17.80 6.18 -3.02
CA THR A 322 -17.59 6.10 -4.48
C THR A 322 -17.46 4.68 -5.05
N GLY A 323 -17.38 3.66 -4.19
CA GLY A 323 -17.40 2.26 -4.57
C GLY A 323 -16.18 1.81 -5.39
N SER A 324 -16.39 0.79 -6.22
CA SER A 324 -15.35 0.21 -7.07
C SER A 324 -15.71 0.20 -8.57
N ARG A 325 -14.74 -0.08 -9.43
CA ARG A 325 -14.88 -0.32 -10.87
C ARG A 325 -14.23 -1.65 -11.28
N PRO A 326 -14.64 -2.32 -12.37
CA PRO A 326 -14.04 -3.58 -12.80
C PRO A 326 -12.55 -3.48 -13.15
N ARG A 327 -11.80 -4.57 -12.91
CA ARG A 327 -10.38 -4.69 -13.25
C ARG A 327 -10.23 -5.06 -14.74
N LYS A 328 -9.81 -4.11 -15.58
CA LYS A 328 -9.29 -4.42 -16.93
C LYS A 328 -7.81 -4.86 -16.84
N PRO A 329 -7.42 -5.99 -17.45
CA PRO A 329 -6.03 -6.47 -17.50
C PRO A 329 -5.23 -5.81 -18.64
N LYS A 330 -3.89 -5.95 -18.63
CA LYS A 330 -3.02 -5.52 -19.74
C LYS A 330 -2.83 -6.67 -20.73
N ILE A 331 -3.79 -6.87 -21.64
CA ILE A 331 -3.77 -7.94 -22.65
C ILE A 331 -3.87 -7.31 -24.05
N PRO A 332 -3.11 -7.77 -25.07
CA PRO A 332 -3.29 -7.32 -26.46
C PRO A 332 -4.74 -7.50 -26.93
N GLY A 333 -5.29 -6.49 -27.60
CA GLY A 333 -6.68 -6.49 -28.08
C GLY A 333 -7.75 -6.17 -27.02
N ILE A 334 -7.41 -5.88 -25.75
CA ILE A 334 -8.37 -5.62 -24.65
C ILE A 334 -9.36 -4.46 -24.90
N ASN A 335 -9.11 -3.61 -25.91
CA ASN A 335 -9.93 -2.45 -26.26
C ASN A 335 -10.94 -2.72 -27.41
N LEU A 336 -11.02 -3.95 -27.93
CA LEU A 336 -12.01 -4.34 -28.95
C LEU A 336 -13.45 -4.06 -28.47
N LYS A 337 -14.33 -3.58 -29.35
CA LYS A 337 -15.70 -3.14 -29.02
C LYS A 337 -16.63 -4.27 -28.53
N SER A 338 -16.21 -5.52 -28.67
CA SER A 338 -16.91 -6.71 -28.16
C SER A 338 -16.44 -7.16 -26.76
N ILE A 339 -15.57 -6.40 -26.08
CA ILE A 339 -15.05 -6.75 -24.74
C ILE A 339 -15.69 -5.85 -23.67
N TYR A 340 -16.49 -6.46 -22.82
CA TYR A 340 -17.33 -5.79 -21.84
C TYR A 340 -16.87 -6.03 -20.39
N THR A 341 -17.29 -5.13 -19.53
CA THR A 341 -17.18 -5.22 -18.06
C THR A 341 -18.56 -5.02 -17.47
N LEU A 342 -18.81 -5.39 -16.20
CA LEU A 342 -20.13 -5.22 -15.57
C LEU A 342 -20.03 -4.59 -14.17
N LYS A 343 -20.52 -3.36 -14.00
CA LYS A 343 -20.73 -2.68 -12.70
C LYS A 343 -21.79 -1.56 -12.74
N THR A 344 -22.07 -1.01 -13.91
CA THR A 344 -23.07 0.06 -14.16
C THR A 344 -24.33 -0.50 -14.83
N PHE A 345 -25.43 0.27 -14.85
CA PHE A 345 -26.63 -0.09 -15.60
C PHE A 345 -26.36 -0.11 -17.11
N ASP A 346 -25.61 0.88 -17.61
CA ASP A 346 -25.19 0.96 -19.01
C ASP A 346 -24.38 -0.25 -19.45
N ASP A 347 -23.47 -0.77 -18.61
CA ASP A 347 -22.74 -2.03 -18.89
C ASP A 347 -23.72 -3.18 -19.18
N ALA A 348 -24.74 -3.35 -18.32
CA ALA A 348 -25.72 -4.43 -18.43
C ALA A 348 -26.56 -4.30 -19.71
N MET A 349 -27.08 -3.11 -20.01
CA MET A 349 -27.81 -2.86 -21.25
C MET A 349 -26.94 -3.09 -22.49
N ASN A 350 -25.68 -2.61 -22.47
CA ASN A 350 -24.75 -2.77 -23.59
C ASN A 350 -24.36 -4.24 -23.83
N ILE A 351 -24.21 -5.05 -22.79
CA ILE A 351 -24.04 -6.51 -22.94
C ILE A 351 -25.31 -7.13 -23.51
N ASN A 352 -26.46 -6.89 -22.88
CA ASN A 352 -27.72 -7.53 -23.22
C ASN A 352 -28.17 -7.24 -24.67
N ALA A 353 -27.97 -6.00 -25.15
CA ALA A 353 -28.25 -5.59 -26.53
C ALA A 353 -27.34 -6.22 -27.60
N LYS A 354 -26.34 -7.03 -27.21
CA LYS A 354 -25.41 -7.73 -28.11
C LYS A 354 -25.55 -9.25 -28.05
N LEU A 355 -26.18 -9.80 -27.01
CA LEU A 355 -26.50 -11.22 -26.94
C LEU A 355 -27.45 -11.59 -28.09
N LYS A 356 -27.07 -12.56 -28.91
CA LYS A 356 -27.89 -13.11 -30.00
C LYS A 356 -27.88 -14.63 -29.90
N PRO A 357 -28.93 -15.33 -30.35
CA PRO A 357 -28.97 -16.80 -30.39
C PRO A 357 -27.83 -17.47 -31.16
N THR A 358 -27.09 -16.73 -32.00
CA THR A 358 -25.92 -17.19 -32.76
C THR A 358 -24.57 -16.90 -32.08
N SER A 359 -24.53 -16.16 -30.98
CA SER A 359 -23.28 -15.65 -30.39
C SER A 359 -22.51 -16.72 -29.61
N HIS A 360 -21.19 -16.65 -29.68
CA HIS A 360 -20.26 -17.30 -28.77
C HIS A 360 -19.82 -16.27 -27.72
N VAL A 361 -20.24 -16.47 -26.47
CA VAL A 361 -19.89 -15.60 -25.34
C VAL A 361 -18.80 -16.26 -24.51
N VAL A 362 -17.71 -15.53 -24.28
CA VAL A 362 -16.65 -15.94 -23.34
C VAL A 362 -16.72 -15.07 -22.09
N ILE A 363 -16.57 -15.69 -20.92
CA ILE A 363 -16.54 -15.03 -19.62
C ILE A 363 -15.19 -15.33 -18.98
N TYR A 364 -14.36 -14.31 -18.76
CA TYR A 364 -13.03 -14.46 -18.19
C TYR A 364 -13.05 -14.08 -16.71
N GLY A 365 -13.03 -15.08 -15.84
CA GLY A 365 -13.19 -14.97 -14.39
C GLY A 365 -14.39 -15.77 -13.87
N ALA A 366 -14.13 -16.85 -13.13
CA ALA A 366 -15.12 -17.76 -12.54
C ALA A 366 -15.46 -17.42 -11.06
N GLY A 367 -15.42 -16.12 -10.73
CA GLY A 367 -15.96 -15.56 -9.48
C GLY A 367 -17.47 -15.29 -9.58
N PHE A 368 -18.10 -14.87 -8.47
CA PHE A 368 -19.56 -14.72 -8.33
C PHE A 368 -20.25 -14.08 -9.55
N ILE A 369 -19.82 -12.88 -9.95
CA ILE A 369 -20.39 -12.15 -11.10
C ILE A 369 -20.25 -12.94 -12.41
N GLY A 370 -19.12 -13.62 -12.63
CA GLY A 370 -18.89 -14.40 -13.84
C GLY A 370 -19.79 -15.64 -13.92
N MET A 371 -19.99 -16.33 -12.80
CA MET A 371 -20.90 -17.48 -12.71
C MET A 371 -22.37 -17.07 -12.89
N GLU A 372 -22.78 -15.94 -12.30
CA GLU A 372 -24.13 -15.38 -12.46
C GLU A 372 -24.40 -14.93 -13.90
N VAL A 373 -23.46 -14.21 -14.53
CA VAL A 373 -23.57 -13.80 -15.94
C VAL A 373 -23.57 -15.01 -16.89
N ALA A 374 -22.82 -16.08 -16.58
CA ALA A 374 -22.85 -17.31 -17.37
C ALA A 374 -24.22 -17.99 -17.31
N ALA A 375 -24.83 -18.04 -16.12
CA ALA A 375 -26.18 -18.57 -15.92
C ALA A 375 -27.27 -17.69 -16.57
N TYR A 376 -27.08 -16.37 -16.68
CA TYR A 376 -27.98 -15.48 -17.42
C TYR A 376 -27.87 -15.65 -18.96
N CYS A 377 -26.66 -15.86 -19.47
CA CYS A 377 -26.41 -15.90 -20.92
C CYS A 377 -26.80 -17.22 -21.60
N ILE A 378 -26.82 -18.34 -20.89
CA ILE A 378 -26.90 -19.68 -21.51
C ILE A 378 -28.13 -19.87 -22.41
N ASP A 379 -29.32 -19.44 -21.98
CA ASP A 379 -30.57 -19.57 -22.75
C ASP A 379 -30.75 -18.48 -23.82
N LYS A 380 -29.70 -17.70 -24.13
CA LYS A 380 -29.77 -16.52 -25.03
C LYS A 380 -28.78 -16.56 -26.19
N VAL A 381 -27.81 -17.48 -26.19
CA VAL A 381 -26.68 -17.51 -27.13
C VAL A 381 -26.30 -18.94 -27.52
N ALA A 382 -25.57 -19.11 -28.64
CA ALA A 382 -25.21 -20.42 -29.17
C ALA A 382 -24.20 -21.19 -28.31
N LYS A 383 -23.28 -20.49 -27.62
CA LYS A 383 -22.31 -21.09 -26.70
C LYS A 383 -21.88 -20.11 -25.62
N VAL A 384 -21.80 -20.59 -24.38
CA VAL A 384 -21.12 -19.90 -23.26
C VAL A 384 -19.87 -20.71 -22.88
N THR A 385 -18.73 -20.02 -22.78
CA THR A 385 -17.48 -20.58 -22.25
C THR A 385 -16.97 -19.72 -21.09
N ILE A 386 -16.74 -20.32 -19.92
CA ILE A 386 -16.03 -19.68 -18.81
C ILE A 386 -14.55 -20.04 -18.90
N ILE A 387 -13.67 -19.07 -18.73
CA ILE A 387 -12.22 -19.23 -18.64
C ILE A 387 -11.76 -18.67 -17.29
N ASP A 388 -10.92 -19.40 -16.56
CA ASP A 388 -10.27 -18.91 -15.34
C ASP A 388 -8.89 -19.57 -15.16
N LYS A 389 -7.98 -18.85 -14.49
CA LYS A 389 -6.63 -19.32 -14.17
C LYS A 389 -6.58 -20.33 -13.02
N ASN A 390 -7.64 -20.42 -12.22
CA ASN A 390 -7.73 -21.29 -11.07
C ASN A 390 -8.30 -22.66 -11.48
N SER A 391 -8.12 -23.67 -10.62
CA SER A 391 -8.57 -25.07 -10.84
C SER A 391 -10.08 -25.29 -10.78
N GLY A 392 -10.87 -24.28 -10.42
CA GLY A 392 -12.32 -24.35 -10.49
C GLY A 392 -13.06 -23.09 -10.05
N PRO A 393 -14.37 -23.01 -10.34
CA PRO A 393 -15.20 -21.85 -10.02
C PRO A 393 -15.33 -21.65 -8.51
N LEU A 394 -15.15 -20.41 -8.06
CA LEU A 394 -15.24 -20.01 -6.64
C LEU A 394 -14.31 -20.78 -5.67
N VAL A 395 -13.28 -21.49 -6.16
CA VAL A 395 -12.38 -22.33 -5.34
C VAL A 395 -11.69 -21.58 -4.20
N GLU A 396 -11.25 -20.34 -4.44
CA GLU A 396 -10.67 -19.43 -3.41
C GLU A 396 -11.67 -19.03 -2.29
N THR A 397 -12.94 -19.43 -2.38
CA THR A 397 -14.01 -19.03 -1.44
C THR A 397 -14.72 -20.23 -0.81
N PHE A 398 -14.87 -21.34 -1.54
CA PHE A 398 -15.55 -22.54 -1.05
C PHE A 398 -14.68 -23.80 -0.97
N GLY A 399 -13.39 -23.72 -1.31
CA GLY A 399 -12.50 -24.88 -1.35
C GLY A 399 -12.77 -25.82 -2.51
N LYS A 400 -11.97 -26.89 -2.60
CA LYS A 400 -11.93 -27.79 -3.77
C LYS A 400 -13.26 -28.54 -3.99
N SER A 401 -13.76 -29.21 -2.96
CA SER A 401 -14.90 -30.14 -3.04
C SER A 401 -16.20 -29.46 -3.52
N ILE A 402 -16.51 -28.28 -2.97
CA ILE A 402 -17.68 -27.49 -3.39
C ILE A 402 -17.47 -26.87 -4.79
N SER A 403 -16.25 -26.40 -5.10
CA SER A 403 -15.88 -25.89 -6.43
C SER A 403 -16.06 -26.93 -7.53
N GLN A 404 -15.65 -28.19 -7.28
CA GLN A 404 -15.85 -29.30 -8.20
C GLN A 404 -17.35 -29.52 -8.48
N LYS A 405 -18.21 -29.50 -7.46
CA LYS A 405 -19.66 -29.68 -7.68
C LYS A 405 -20.31 -28.52 -8.43
N ILE A 406 -19.88 -27.28 -8.18
CA ILE A 406 -20.31 -26.11 -8.96
C ILE A 406 -19.86 -26.27 -10.42
N MET A 407 -18.65 -26.78 -10.68
CA MET A 407 -18.17 -27.06 -12.04
C MET A 407 -19.04 -28.12 -12.76
N GLU A 408 -19.41 -29.20 -12.07
CA GLU A 408 -20.33 -30.22 -12.61
C GLU A 408 -21.71 -29.65 -12.93
N LEU A 409 -22.29 -28.86 -12.02
CA LEU A 409 -23.57 -28.20 -12.24
C LEU A 409 -23.54 -27.34 -13.51
N PHE A 410 -22.50 -26.52 -13.69
CA PHE A 410 -22.39 -25.67 -14.89
C PHE A 410 -22.14 -26.50 -16.17
N LYS A 411 -21.33 -27.57 -16.12
CA LYS A 411 -21.18 -28.53 -17.23
C LYS A 411 -22.52 -29.18 -17.60
N SER A 412 -23.36 -29.55 -16.62
CA SER A 412 -24.69 -30.13 -16.85
C SER A 412 -25.68 -29.19 -17.55
N LYS A 413 -25.40 -27.87 -17.53
CA LYS A 413 -26.16 -26.84 -18.25
C LYS A 413 -25.53 -26.47 -19.60
N ASN A 414 -24.66 -27.31 -20.15
CA ASN A 414 -23.92 -27.10 -21.39
C ASN A 414 -22.98 -25.87 -21.41
N ILE A 415 -22.65 -25.30 -20.24
CA ILE A 415 -21.63 -24.26 -20.15
C ILE A 415 -20.26 -24.93 -20.21
N HIS A 416 -19.42 -24.49 -21.14
CA HIS A 416 -18.06 -24.99 -21.27
C HIS A 416 -17.15 -24.27 -20.25
N LEU A 417 -16.25 -25.00 -19.58
CA LEU A 417 -15.29 -24.42 -18.64
C LEU A 417 -13.87 -24.81 -19.02
N ILE A 418 -13.01 -23.81 -19.21
CA ILE A 418 -11.56 -23.95 -19.44
C ILE A 418 -10.86 -23.36 -18.21
N MET A 419 -10.54 -24.24 -17.27
CA MET A 419 -9.87 -23.90 -16.01
C MET A 419 -8.35 -23.95 -16.18
N GLU A 420 -7.60 -23.43 -15.20
CA GLU A 420 -6.13 -23.41 -15.20
C GLU A 420 -5.54 -22.72 -16.45
N CYS A 421 -6.28 -21.73 -16.98
CA CYS A 421 -6.03 -21.14 -18.29
C CYS A 421 -6.16 -19.60 -18.28
N GLU A 422 -5.25 -18.92 -18.97
CA GLU A 422 -5.26 -17.46 -19.12
C GLU A 422 -5.47 -17.03 -20.57
N ILE A 423 -6.11 -15.88 -20.77
CA ILE A 423 -6.16 -15.23 -22.08
C ILE A 423 -4.82 -14.53 -22.33
N ARG A 424 -4.14 -14.88 -23.43
CA ARG A 424 -2.87 -14.28 -23.85
C ARG A 424 -3.07 -13.12 -24.84
N SER A 425 -4.07 -13.19 -25.71
CA SER A 425 -4.48 -12.06 -26.56
C SER A 425 -5.92 -12.21 -27.06
N PHE A 426 -6.57 -11.08 -27.30
CA PHE A 426 -7.82 -11.01 -28.08
C PHE A 426 -7.47 -10.72 -29.55
N VAL A 427 -8.18 -11.37 -30.47
CA VAL A 427 -7.99 -11.26 -31.93
C VAL A 427 -9.24 -10.67 -32.54
N GLY A 428 -9.09 -9.60 -33.33
CA GLY A 428 -10.20 -8.90 -33.92
C GLY A 428 -10.60 -9.36 -35.33
N ILE A 429 -11.55 -8.62 -35.89
CA ILE A 429 -11.97 -8.56 -37.30
C ILE A 429 -12.34 -7.10 -37.60
N ASN A 430 -12.53 -6.78 -38.88
CA ASN A 430 -12.84 -5.43 -39.37
C ASN A 430 -11.81 -4.39 -38.87
N GLN A 431 -10.54 -4.56 -39.26
CA GLN A 431 -9.43 -3.69 -38.84
C GLN A 431 -9.21 -3.64 -37.30
N GLU A 432 -9.29 -4.79 -36.64
CA GLU A 432 -9.17 -4.90 -35.17
C GLU A 432 -10.20 -4.06 -34.39
N GLU A 433 -11.47 -4.05 -34.85
CA GLU A 433 -12.57 -3.32 -34.18
C GLU A 433 -13.44 -4.23 -33.29
N TYR A 434 -13.78 -5.42 -33.75
CA TYR A 434 -14.67 -6.37 -33.07
C TYR A 434 -13.97 -7.72 -32.84
N LEU A 435 -14.31 -8.42 -31.76
CA LEU A 435 -13.70 -9.71 -31.42
C LEU A 435 -14.13 -10.81 -32.41
N SER A 436 -13.18 -11.69 -32.75
CA SER A 436 -13.44 -12.92 -33.52
C SER A 436 -12.92 -14.18 -32.81
N ALA A 437 -11.76 -14.08 -32.17
CA ALA A 437 -11.13 -15.19 -31.46
C ALA A 437 -10.31 -14.72 -30.24
N ILE A 438 -10.01 -15.67 -29.37
CA ILE A 438 -9.23 -15.48 -28.14
C ILE A 438 -8.10 -16.49 -28.14
N LYS A 439 -6.86 -16.03 -27.98
CA LYS A 439 -5.68 -16.90 -27.80
C LYS A 439 -5.47 -17.22 -26.33
N LEU A 440 -5.27 -18.49 -26.03
CA LEU A 440 -5.15 -19.03 -24.67
C LEU A 440 -3.68 -19.30 -24.27
N SER A 441 -3.45 -19.53 -22.97
CA SER A 441 -2.13 -19.77 -22.39
C SER A 441 -1.48 -21.08 -22.85
N ASN A 442 -2.30 -22.10 -23.15
CA ASN A 442 -1.88 -23.37 -23.74
C ASN A 442 -1.60 -23.29 -25.25
N GLY A 443 -1.84 -22.13 -25.89
CA GLY A 443 -1.64 -21.89 -27.32
C GLY A 443 -2.90 -21.95 -28.18
N ASP A 444 -4.03 -22.47 -27.66
CA ASP A 444 -5.28 -22.63 -28.41
C ASP A 444 -5.91 -21.30 -28.85
N PHE A 445 -6.75 -21.38 -29.88
CA PHE A 445 -7.60 -20.27 -30.34
C PHE A 445 -9.08 -20.65 -30.23
N LEU A 446 -9.83 -19.91 -29.40
CA LEU A 446 -11.27 -20.09 -29.19
C LEU A 446 -12.06 -19.01 -29.95
N LYS A 447 -12.98 -19.40 -30.86
CA LYS A 447 -13.93 -18.45 -31.47
C LYS A 447 -14.82 -17.82 -30.41
N ALA A 448 -14.84 -16.48 -30.36
CA ALA A 448 -15.69 -15.70 -29.47
C ALA A 448 -16.17 -14.43 -30.19
N ASP A 449 -17.47 -14.17 -30.15
CA ASP A 449 -18.05 -12.94 -30.72
C ASP A 449 -18.17 -11.83 -29.65
N ILE A 450 -18.19 -12.22 -28.37
CA ILE A 450 -18.31 -11.37 -27.17
C ILE A 450 -17.39 -11.91 -26.06
N CYS A 451 -16.71 -11.02 -25.33
CA CYS A 451 -16.03 -11.36 -24.08
C CYS A 451 -16.52 -10.47 -22.92
N ILE A 452 -16.72 -11.04 -21.73
CA ILE A 452 -17.12 -10.34 -20.50
C ILE A 452 -16.10 -10.61 -19.40
N LEU A 453 -15.59 -9.55 -18.76
CA LEU A 453 -14.49 -9.63 -17.79
C LEU A 453 -15.01 -9.67 -16.34
N GLY A 454 -14.83 -10.79 -15.66
CA GLY A 454 -15.19 -11.06 -14.25
C GLY A 454 -14.01 -10.97 -13.27
N LEU A 455 -12.89 -10.36 -13.66
CA LEU A 455 -11.58 -10.39 -12.98
C LEU A 455 -11.46 -9.53 -11.69
N GLY A 456 -12.56 -9.34 -10.97
CA GLY A 456 -12.60 -8.49 -9.77
C GLY A 456 -12.55 -6.98 -10.07
N THR A 457 -12.12 -6.20 -9.08
CA THR A 457 -12.36 -4.74 -9.02
C THR A 457 -11.11 -3.91 -8.70
N LYS A 458 -11.24 -2.58 -8.80
CA LYS A 458 -10.35 -1.55 -8.25
C LYS A 458 -11.18 -0.45 -7.58
N LEU A 459 -10.67 0.15 -6.51
CA LEU A 459 -11.38 1.15 -5.70
C LEU A 459 -11.36 2.55 -6.35
N ASN A 460 -12.46 3.30 -6.22
CA ASN A 460 -12.66 4.60 -6.88
C ASN A 460 -12.15 5.78 -6.03
N THR A 461 -10.89 5.73 -5.59
CA THR A 461 -10.28 6.66 -4.62
C THR A 461 -9.13 7.51 -5.17
N ASN A 462 -8.79 7.38 -6.46
CA ASN A 462 -7.69 8.12 -7.11
C ASN A 462 -7.74 9.66 -6.88
N PHE A 463 -8.93 10.22 -6.73
CA PHE A 463 -9.18 11.66 -6.55
C PHE A 463 -8.82 12.20 -5.14
N LEU A 464 -8.41 11.31 -4.23
CA LEU A 464 -8.08 11.63 -2.84
C LEU A 464 -6.58 11.74 -2.57
N ARG A 465 -5.72 11.42 -3.55
CA ARG A 465 -4.26 11.32 -3.37
C ARG A 465 -3.60 12.58 -2.78
N ASN A 466 -4.15 13.76 -3.06
CA ASN A 466 -3.62 15.05 -2.61
C ASN A 466 -4.43 15.64 -1.44
N SER A 467 -5.40 14.91 -0.89
CA SER A 467 -6.36 15.43 0.11
C SER A 467 -5.92 15.27 1.56
N GLY A 468 -4.79 14.60 1.84
CA GLY A 468 -4.36 14.24 3.20
C GLY A 468 -5.13 13.07 3.84
N ILE A 469 -6.18 12.56 3.19
CA ILE A 469 -6.89 11.34 3.62
C ILE A 469 -5.98 10.12 3.40
N LEU A 470 -5.80 9.29 4.43
CA LEU A 470 -4.95 8.10 4.38
C LEU A 470 -5.53 7.01 3.47
N LEU A 471 -4.77 6.64 2.44
CA LEU A 471 -5.08 5.56 1.51
C LEU A 471 -4.12 4.39 1.72
N ASN A 472 -4.66 3.18 1.82
CA ASN A 472 -3.92 1.93 1.81
C ASN A 472 -3.44 1.57 0.39
N SER A 473 -2.50 0.63 0.29
CA SER A 473 -1.93 0.10 -0.96
C SER A 473 -2.95 -0.37 -2.01
N ASN A 474 -4.07 -0.96 -1.56
CA ASN A 474 -5.19 -1.39 -2.40
C ASN A 474 -6.13 -0.23 -2.84
N GLY A 475 -5.89 0.98 -2.36
CA GLY A 475 -6.71 2.18 -2.54
C GLY A 475 -7.88 2.32 -1.55
N SER A 476 -7.97 1.53 -0.49
CA SER A 476 -9.02 1.67 0.54
C SER A 476 -8.65 2.72 1.59
N ILE A 477 -9.65 3.33 2.21
CA ILE A 477 -9.49 4.43 3.17
C ILE A 477 -9.60 3.88 4.59
N ASP A 478 -8.64 4.22 5.44
CA ASP A 478 -8.68 3.84 6.85
C ASP A 478 -9.68 4.67 7.65
N ALA A 479 -10.49 4.01 8.46
CA ALA A 479 -11.47 4.65 9.33
C ALA A 479 -11.44 4.11 10.77
N ASN A 480 -11.91 4.92 11.72
CA ASN A 480 -12.16 4.49 13.09
C ASN A 480 -13.46 3.65 13.19
N PHE A 481 -13.80 3.17 14.39
CA PHE A 481 -15.08 2.46 14.62
C PHE A 481 -16.32 3.29 14.27
N HIS A 482 -16.20 4.60 14.11
CA HIS A 482 -17.30 5.52 13.80
C HIS A 482 -17.38 5.88 12.31
N LEU A 483 -16.59 5.20 11.46
CA LEU A 483 -16.46 5.44 10.01
C LEU A 483 -15.87 6.80 9.63
N GLU A 484 -15.30 7.52 10.59
CA GLU A 484 -14.56 8.76 10.35
C GLU A 484 -13.11 8.42 9.98
N THR A 485 -12.56 9.17 9.02
CA THR A 485 -11.19 9.02 8.52
C THR A 485 -10.18 9.71 9.45
N ASN A 486 -8.92 9.85 9.04
CA ASN A 486 -7.95 10.70 9.73
C ASN A 486 -8.25 12.21 9.60
N MET A 487 -9.08 12.62 8.64
CA MET A 487 -9.50 14.01 8.47
C MET A 487 -10.85 14.22 9.18
N PRO A 488 -10.95 15.13 10.17
CA PRO A 488 -12.19 15.35 10.91
C PRO A 488 -13.37 15.72 10.01
N SER A 489 -14.58 15.29 10.37
CA SER A 489 -15.81 15.50 9.60
C SER A 489 -15.85 14.83 8.21
N ILE A 490 -14.84 14.02 7.85
CA ILE A 490 -14.83 13.18 6.64
C ILE A 490 -15.03 11.72 7.03
N TYR A 491 -16.13 11.14 6.55
CA TYR A 491 -16.55 9.77 6.79
C TYR A 491 -16.45 8.93 5.52
N VAL A 492 -16.32 7.61 5.64
CA VAL A 492 -16.17 6.69 4.49
C VAL A 492 -16.97 5.39 4.66
N GLY A 493 -17.49 4.84 3.57
CA GLY A 493 -18.16 3.54 3.56
C GLY A 493 -18.24 2.87 2.19
N GLY A 494 -19.03 1.79 2.11
CA GLY A 494 -19.08 0.92 0.94
C GLY A 494 -17.75 0.22 0.61
N ASP A 495 -17.57 -0.18 -0.66
CA ASP A 495 -16.40 -0.93 -1.17
C ASP A 495 -15.04 -0.31 -0.79
N ILE A 496 -14.98 1.00 -0.50
CA ILE A 496 -13.73 1.74 -0.31
C ILE A 496 -13.24 1.86 1.14
N ALA A 497 -14.03 1.48 2.14
CA ALA A 497 -13.65 1.62 3.55
C ALA A 497 -12.81 0.43 4.06
N ASN A 498 -11.85 0.71 4.95
CA ASN A 498 -11.07 -0.29 5.70
C ASN A 498 -11.39 -0.12 7.20
N VAL A 499 -12.15 -1.06 7.78
CA VAL A 499 -12.87 -0.87 9.06
C VAL A 499 -12.67 -2.04 10.01
N PRO A 500 -12.71 -1.84 11.34
CA PRO A 500 -12.54 -2.93 12.31
C PRO A 500 -13.61 -4.03 12.21
N SER A 501 -13.18 -5.30 12.29
CA SER A 501 -14.05 -6.48 12.15
C SER A 501 -14.05 -7.39 13.40
N TYR A 502 -15.23 -7.90 13.79
CA TYR A 502 -15.37 -8.90 14.87
C TYR A 502 -14.54 -10.16 14.61
N LEU A 503 -14.61 -10.71 13.39
CA LEU A 503 -14.01 -12.01 13.04
C LEU A 503 -12.48 -11.97 12.84
N ASN A 504 -11.88 -10.79 12.80
CA ASN A 504 -10.42 -10.62 12.73
C ASN A 504 -9.91 -9.79 13.92
N ASN A 505 -10.31 -10.14 15.15
CA ASN A 505 -9.79 -9.58 16.42
C ASN A 505 -9.78 -8.03 16.48
N LEU A 506 -10.77 -7.37 15.85
CA LEU A 506 -10.86 -5.91 15.71
C LEU A 506 -9.67 -5.27 14.97
N HIS A 507 -9.01 -6.00 14.07
CA HIS A 507 -8.19 -5.44 12.99
C HIS A 507 -9.08 -4.90 11.86
N ARG A 508 -8.55 -3.96 11.07
CA ARG A 508 -9.24 -3.40 9.91
C ARG A 508 -9.22 -4.37 8.72
N GLU A 509 -10.36 -4.49 8.03
CA GLU A 509 -10.49 -5.21 6.76
C GLU A 509 -11.28 -4.37 5.74
N ASN A 510 -10.94 -4.50 4.45
CA ASN A 510 -11.65 -3.85 3.34
C ASN A 510 -12.67 -4.82 2.73
N VAL A 511 -13.95 -4.58 3.02
CA VAL A 511 -15.02 -5.56 2.76
C VAL A 511 -15.97 -5.06 1.67
N GLN A 512 -15.80 -5.59 0.45
CA GLN A 512 -16.64 -5.28 -0.71
C GLN A 512 -17.90 -6.17 -0.72
N ASN A 513 -18.91 -5.80 0.07
CA ASN A 513 -20.17 -6.52 0.23
C ASN A 513 -21.37 -5.56 0.26
N TYR A 514 -22.51 -5.99 -0.31
CA TYR A 514 -23.72 -5.16 -0.45
C TYR A 514 -24.35 -4.73 0.89
N GLY A 515 -24.63 -5.68 1.79
CA GLY A 515 -25.21 -5.40 3.10
C GLY A 515 -24.26 -4.61 4.01
N VAL A 516 -22.95 -4.90 3.94
CA VAL A 516 -21.90 -4.12 4.62
C VAL A 516 -21.87 -2.68 4.11
N ALA A 517 -22.01 -2.46 2.80
CA ALA A 517 -22.06 -1.11 2.24
C ALA A 517 -23.27 -0.30 2.75
N GLN A 518 -24.45 -0.91 2.85
CA GLN A 518 -25.63 -0.28 3.45
C GLN A 518 -25.43 -0.01 4.94
N TYR A 519 -24.90 -0.97 5.70
CA TYR A 519 -24.60 -0.81 7.12
C TYR A 519 -23.61 0.34 7.39
N HIS A 520 -22.60 0.49 6.53
CA HIS A 520 -21.70 1.65 6.58
C HIS A 520 -22.45 2.98 6.36
N GLY A 521 -23.44 3.00 5.46
CA GLY A 521 -24.30 4.17 5.24
C GLY A 521 -25.07 4.57 6.50
N LYS A 522 -25.68 3.59 7.18
CA LYS A 522 -26.46 3.80 8.42
C LYS A 522 -25.55 4.33 9.53
N ILE A 523 -24.45 3.65 9.81
CA ILE A 523 -23.56 4.03 10.91
C ILE A 523 -22.89 5.39 10.65
N ALA A 524 -22.47 5.69 9.42
CA ALA A 524 -21.88 6.98 9.09
C ALA A 524 -22.88 8.12 9.30
N ALA A 525 -24.12 7.98 8.81
CA ALA A 525 -25.18 8.97 9.04
C ALA A 525 -25.42 9.24 10.54
N LEU A 526 -25.55 8.18 11.35
CA LEU A 526 -25.72 8.28 12.81
C LEU A 526 -24.54 9.00 13.49
N ASN A 527 -23.32 8.87 12.96
CA ASN A 527 -22.12 9.50 13.52
C ASN A 527 -21.88 10.93 12.98
N MET A 528 -22.34 11.24 11.77
CA MET A 528 -22.41 12.60 11.25
C MET A 528 -23.28 13.48 12.16
N ILE A 529 -24.40 12.94 12.69
CA ILE A 529 -25.23 13.60 13.72
C ILE A 529 -24.82 13.33 15.18
N GLY A 530 -23.64 12.72 15.42
CA GLY A 530 -23.04 12.62 16.76
C GLY A 530 -23.50 11.47 17.66
N LYS A 531 -24.27 10.48 17.18
CA LYS A 531 -24.77 9.35 18.01
C LYS A 531 -23.70 8.27 18.35
N ALA A 532 -22.44 8.43 17.96
CA ALA A 532 -21.28 7.61 18.36
C ALA A 532 -21.44 6.07 18.24
N ASN A 533 -22.16 5.59 17.22
CA ASN A 533 -22.37 4.17 16.94
C ASN A 533 -21.13 3.50 16.34
N LYS A 534 -20.94 2.20 16.60
CA LYS A 534 -19.78 1.43 16.12
C LYS A 534 -20.10 0.61 14.87
N ALA A 535 -19.33 0.81 13.81
CA ALA A 535 -19.32 -0.02 12.62
C ALA A 535 -18.52 -1.30 12.91
N LEU A 536 -19.24 -2.36 13.23
CA LEU A 536 -18.72 -3.71 13.40
C LEU A 536 -19.59 -4.62 12.54
N THR A 537 -19.01 -5.23 11.51
CA THR A 537 -19.78 -5.96 10.49
C THR A 537 -19.31 -7.41 10.35
N ILE A 538 -20.24 -8.26 9.94
CA ILE A 538 -19.96 -9.63 9.51
C ILE A 538 -20.48 -9.72 8.06
N PRO A 539 -19.62 -9.98 7.06
CA PRO A 539 -20.06 -10.04 5.67
C PRO A 539 -20.98 -11.23 5.45
N PHE A 540 -22.16 -10.97 4.89
CA PHE A 540 -23.15 -11.97 4.51
C PHE A 540 -23.30 -11.94 2.97
N ILE A 541 -22.97 -13.05 2.31
CA ILE A 541 -22.96 -13.17 0.85
C ILE A 541 -24.01 -14.21 0.44
N HIS A 542 -24.90 -13.83 -0.48
CA HIS A 542 -25.86 -14.72 -1.12
C HIS A 542 -25.64 -14.73 -2.63
N THR A 543 -25.54 -15.92 -3.21
CA THR A 543 -25.50 -16.13 -4.66
C THR A 543 -26.48 -17.24 -5.04
N SER A 544 -26.93 -17.21 -6.29
CA SER A 544 -27.99 -18.08 -6.78
C SER A 544 -27.82 -18.36 -8.27
N PHE A 545 -27.72 -19.63 -8.64
CA PHE A 545 -27.63 -20.08 -10.04
C PHE A 545 -28.43 -21.37 -10.22
N PHE A 546 -29.18 -21.46 -11.32
CA PHE A 546 -30.01 -22.62 -11.69
C PHE A 546 -30.98 -23.12 -10.60
N GLY A 547 -31.45 -22.22 -9.72
CA GLY A 547 -32.34 -22.56 -8.59
C GLY A 547 -31.62 -23.01 -7.32
N HIS A 548 -30.31 -23.23 -7.36
CA HIS A 548 -29.52 -23.49 -6.15
C HIS A 548 -29.12 -22.16 -5.49
N HIS A 549 -29.24 -22.10 -4.17
CA HIS A 549 -28.94 -20.93 -3.35
C HIS A 549 -27.80 -21.24 -2.38
N LEU A 550 -26.68 -20.52 -2.52
CA LEU A 550 -25.52 -20.64 -1.64
C LEU A 550 -25.37 -19.36 -0.82
N THR A 551 -25.22 -19.54 0.49
CA THR A 551 -25.03 -18.47 1.48
C THR A 551 -23.68 -18.64 2.16
N TYR A 552 -22.88 -17.58 2.24
CA TYR A 552 -21.57 -17.59 2.88
C TYR A 552 -21.42 -16.41 3.84
N VAL A 553 -20.82 -16.69 4.99
CA VAL A 553 -20.57 -15.74 6.06
C VAL A 553 -19.10 -15.83 6.48
N GLY A 554 -18.44 -14.69 6.67
CA GLY A 554 -17.07 -14.64 7.21
C GLY A 554 -16.00 -14.31 6.18
N TYR A 555 -14.76 -14.76 6.42
CA TYR A 555 -13.57 -14.25 5.74
C TYR A 555 -12.73 -15.36 5.06
N LYS A 556 -12.16 -15.02 3.90
CA LYS A 556 -11.49 -15.96 2.97
C LYS A 556 -10.19 -16.64 3.47
N LYS A 557 -9.69 -16.32 4.66
CA LYS A 557 -8.38 -16.79 5.17
C LYS A 557 -8.53 -18.09 5.97
N ALA A 558 -9.07 -19.12 5.33
CA ALA A 558 -9.16 -20.46 5.92
C ALA A 558 -7.99 -21.33 5.48
N SER A 559 -7.56 -22.27 6.34
CA SER A 559 -6.61 -23.33 6.01
C SER A 559 -7.25 -24.72 6.03
N LYS A 560 -8.35 -24.90 6.76
CA LYS A 560 -9.09 -26.18 6.85
C LYS A 560 -10.57 -25.95 6.58
N ILE A 561 -11.25 -26.98 6.08
CA ILE A 561 -12.70 -27.03 5.90
C ILE A 561 -13.26 -28.33 6.49
N CYS A 562 -14.43 -28.25 7.09
CA CYS A 562 -15.29 -29.41 7.40
C CYS A 562 -16.59 -29.22 6.62
N ILE A 563 -17.17 -30.30 6.10
CA ILE A 563 -18.47 -30.28 5.43
C ILE A 563 -19.37 -31.31 6.09
N ASP A 564 -20.58 -30.88 6.44
CA ASP A 564 -21.68 -31.67 6.96
C ASP A 564 -22.80 -31.73 5.90
N GLY A 565 -23.42 -32.90 5.72
CA GLY A 565 -24.41 -33.15 4.67
C GLY A 565 -23.82 -33.49 3.29
N ALA A 566 -24.69 -33.54 2.28
CA ALA A 566 -24.37 -34.07 0.95
C ALA A 566 -23.98 -32.95 -0.04
N VAL A 567 -22.67 -32.82 -0.30
CA VAL A 567 -22.14 -31.96 -1.38
C VAL A 567 -22.75 -32.34 -2.73
N GLU A 568 -22.87 -33.63 -3.01
CA GLU A 568 -23.38 -34.18 -4.28
C GLU A 568 -24.83 -33.78 -4.59
N GLU A 569 -25.64 -33.47 -3.58
CA GLU A 569 -27.01 -32.98 -3.75
C GLU A 569 -27.12 -31.45 -3.65
N LEU A 570 -26.00 -30.76 -3.38
CA LEU A 570 -25.97 -29.36 -2.93
C LEU A 570 -26.89 -29.15 -1.71
N LYS A 571 -26.78 -30.05 -0.72
CA LYS A 571 -27.49 -30.04 0.57
C LYS A 571 -26.49 -30.21 1.72
N PHE A 572 -25.71 -29.17 1.98
CA PHE A 572 -24.61 -29.17 2.94
C PHE A 572 -24.50 -27.88 3.75
N SER A 573 -23.81 -28.00 4.88
CA SER A 573 -23.22 -26.92 5.69
C SER A 573 -21.70 -27.08 5.67
N ALA A 574 -20.92 -26.02 5.49
CA ALA A 574 -19.46 -26.09 5.49
C ALA A 574 -18.86 -25.04 6.43
N PHE A 575 -17.93 -25.47 7.28
CA PHE A 575 -17.26 -24.65 8.28
C PHE A 575 -15.80 -24.47 7.88
N PHE A 576 -15.35 -23.22 7.89
CA PHE A 576 -14.01 -22.84 7.47
C PHE A 576 -13.20 -22.42 8.70
N PHE A 577 -12.01 -22.99 8.86
CA PHE A 577 -11.16 -22.79 10.04
C PHE A 577 -9.81 -22.17 9.68
N ASP A 578 -9.25 -21.42 10.61
CA ASP A 578 -7.84 -21.05 10.59
C ASP A 578 -6.94 -22.18 11.18
N ASN A 579 -5.65 -21.88 11.31
CA ASN A 579 -4.67 -22.85 11.81
C ASN A 579 -4.95 -23.28 13.27
N ASP A 580 -5.51 -22.38 14.08
CA ASP A 580 -5.82 -22.57 15.50
C ASP A 580 -7.21 -23.21 15.72
N ASP A 581 -7.84 -23.72 14.65
CA ASP A 581 -9.17 -24.32 14.64
C ASP A 581 -10.31 -23.35 15.05
N ASN A 582 -10.13 -22.03 14.89
CA ASN A 582 -11.20 -21.04 15.05
C ASN A 582 -12.07 -21.01 13.78
N VAL A 583 -13.40 -20.90 13.94
CA VAL A 583 -14.32 -20.78 12.79
C VAL A 583 -14.27 -19.35 12.22
N VAL A 584 -13.58 -19.17 11.10
CA VAL A 584 -13.43 -17.89 10.38
C VAL A 584 -14.52 -17.63 9.33
N GLY A 585 -15.33 -18.64 9.02
CA GLY A 585 -16.52 -18.51 8.20
C GLY A 585 -17.37 -19.77 8.11
N VAL A 586 -18.55 -19.63 7.52
CA VAL A 586 -19.54 -20.70 7.33
C VAL A 586 -20.24 -20.53 5.98
N CYS A 587 -20.39 -21.61 5.21
CA CYS A 587 -21.24 -21.68 4.02
C CYS A 587 -22.42 -22.63 4.28
N ALA A 588 -23.58 -22.35 3.72
CA ALA A 588 -24.70 -23.29 3.68
C ALA A 588 -25.49 -23.15 2.39
N THR A 589 -26.11 -24.26 2.00
CA THR A 589 -27.17 -24.30 0.98
C THR A 589 -28.53 -24.12 1.64
N GLN A 590 -29.44 -23.39 0.99
CA GLN A 590 -30.69 -22.93 1.62
C GLN A 590 -31.90 -23.83 1.28
N PRO A 591 -32.92 -23.95 2.15
CA PRO A 591 -33.07 -23.30 3.47
C PRO A 591 -32.22 -23.94 4.58
N ASN A 592 -31.39 -23.14 5.25
CA ASN A 592 -30.57 -23.57 6.39
C ASN A 592 -30.22 -22.37 7.28
N LYS A 593 -30.52 -22.47 8.58
CA LYS A 593 -30.28 -21.40 9.56
C LYS A 593 -28.84 -21.29 10.07
N ILE A 594 -27.99 -22.30 9.85
CA ILE A 594 -26.63 -22.39 10.43
C ILE A 594 -25.78 -21.13 10.17
N THR A 595 -25.90 -20.50 8.99
CA THR A 595 -25.21 -19.24 8.67
C THR A 595 -25.69 -18.06 9.51
N SER A 596 -26.99 -17.99 9.84
CA SER A 596 -27.54 -16.94 10.71
C SER A 596 -27.34 -17.23 12.20
N ASP A 597 -27.42 -18.51 12.61
CA ASP A 597 -27.08 -18.96 13.96
C ASP A 597 -25.62 -18.62 14.29
N TYR A 598 -24.70 -18.78 13.31
CA TYR A 598 -23.31 -18.33 13.44
C TYR A 598 -23.19 -16.81 13.59
N VAL A 599 -23.85 -16.01 12.73
CA VAL A 599 -23.82 -14.53 12.84
C VAL A 599 -24.30 -14.06 14.21
N GLU A 600 -25.42 -14.59 14.73
CA GLU A 600 -25.94 -14.19 16.03
C GLU A 600 -25.00 -14.56 17.18
N LYS A 601 -24.45 -15.78 17.19
CA LYS A 601 -23.47 -16.21 18.21
C LYS A 601 -22.22 -15.31 18.21
N ILE A 602 -21.63 -15.03 17.04
CA ILE A 602 -20.48 -14.12 16.94
C ILE A 602 -20.84 -12.69 17.38
N THR A 603 -22.02 -12.18 17.00
CA THR A 603 -22.48 -10.82 17.36
C THR A 603 -22.77 -10.69 18.87
N GLN A 604 -23.12 -11.79 19.54
CA GLN A 604 -23.25 -11.89 20.99
C GLN A 604 -21.89 -12.04 21.72
N GLY A 605 -20.78 -12.08 20.98
CA GLY A 605 -19.42 -12.15 21.53
C GLY A 605 -18.88 -13.56 21.75
N HIS A 606 -19.58 -14.61 21.31
CA HIS A 606 -19.03 -15.96 21.35
C HIS A 606 -17.89 -16.10 20.34
N LYS A 607 -16.72 -16.57 20.79
CA LYS A 607 -15.71 -17.17 19.90
C LYS A 607 -16.03 -18.65 19.73
N ILE A 608 -16.10 -19.12 18.49
CA ILE A 608 -16.44 -20.52 18.15
C ILE A 608 -15.18 -21.21 17.61
N VAL A 609 -14.79 -22.33 18.22
CA VAL A 609 -13.72 -23.21 17.70
C VAL A 609 -14.26 -24.59 17.32
N LYS A 610 -13.48 -25.38 16.58
CA LYS A 610 -13.86 -26.68 16.00
C LYS A 610 -14.56 -27.64 16.99
N LYS A 611 -14.05 -27.77 18.21
CA LYS A 611 -14.63 -28.62 19.27
C LYS A 611 -16.03 -28.18 19.75
N ASP A 612 -16.41 -26.92 19.52
CA ASP A 612 -17.68 -26.36 20.00
C ASP A 612 -18.84 -26.59 19.02
N LEU A 613 -18.59 -27.09 17.79
CA LEU A 613 -19.63 -27.22 16.76
C LEU A 613 -20.79 -28.15 17.17
N TYR A 614 -20.50 -29.23 17.89
CA TYR A 614 -21.56 -30.10 18.39
C TYR A 614 -22.46 -29.38 19.41
N GLN A 615 -21.88 -28.65 20.36
CA GLN A 615 -22.63 -27.88 21.35
C GLN A 615 -23.40 -26.70 20.73
N HIS A 616 -22.84 -26.04 19.71
CA HIS A 616 -23.41 -24.81 19.14
C HIS A 616 -24.34 -25.04 17.94
N PHE A 617 -24.21 -26.16 17.22
CA PHE A 617 -24.95 -26.45 15.98
C PHE A 617 -25.40 -27.92 15.83
N GLY A 618 -25.06 -28.82 16.76
CA GLY A 618 -25.41 -30.25 16.69
C GLY A 618 -24.49 -31.11 15.79
N ILE A 619 -23.42 -30.53 15.24
CA ILE A 619 -22.59 -31.16 14.21
C ILE A 619 -21.40 -31.90 14.84
N ASN A 620 -21.30 -33.20 14.58
CA ASN A 620 -20.13 -34.02 14.90
C ASN A 620 -19.09 -33.91 13.79
N ILE A 621 -17.81 -33.81 14.16
CA ILE A 621 -16.68 -33.69 13.22
C ILE A 621 -15.77 -34.90 13.34
N GLU A 622 -15.84 -35.81 12.36
CA GLU A 622 -14.91 -36.94 12.28
C GLU A 622 -13.59 -36.55 11.60
N SER A 623 -13.63 -35.60 10.65
CA SER A 623 -12.43 -35.13 9.93
C SER A 623 -12.55 -33.69 9.42
N THR A 624 -11.41 -33.13 9.00
CA THR A 624 -11.29 -31.83 8.31
C THR A 624 -10.29 -31.99 7.17
N GLU A 625 -10.64 -31.57 5.97
CA GLU A 625 -9.71 -31.51 4.83
C GLU A 625 -9.04 -30.12 4.74
N PRO A 626 -7.86 -29.99 4.11
CA PRO A 626 -7.27 -28.69 3.82
C PRO A 626 -8.20 -27.87 2.89
N PHE A 627 -8.53 -26.64 3.27
CA PHE A 627 -9.42 -25.75 2.49
C PHE A 627 -8.92 -25.56 1.05
N ILE A 628 -7.60 -25.40 0.93
CA ILE A 628 -6.80 -25.68 -0.25
C ILE A 628 -5.64 -26.56 0.25
N LYS A 629 -5.28 -27.61 -0.50
CA LYS A 629 -4.10 -28.43 -0.18
C LYS A 629 -2.82 -27.62 -0.39
N GLU A 630 -2.28 -27.06 0.69
CA GLU A 630 -0.84 -26.80 0.73
C GLU A 630 -0.10 -28.15 0.54
N ASP A 631 0.93 -28.13 -0.30
CA ASP A 631 1.91 -29.21 -0.49
C ASP A 631 1.44 -30.58 -1.04
N GLU A 632 0.23 -30.71 -1.59
CA GLU A 632 -0.19 -31.94 -2.32
C GLU A 632 -0.74 -31.73 -3.74
N THR A 633 -0.24 -30.68 -4.40
CA THR A 633 0.15 -30.79 -5.81
C THR A 633 1.65 -30.50 -5.90
N LEU A 634 2.38 -31.26 -6.72
CA LEU A 634 3.43 -30.64 -7.53
C LEU A 634 2.72 -29.69 -8.51
N GLY A 635 2.31 -28.53 -7.99
CA GLY A 635 1.73 -27.47 -8.81
C GLY A 635 2.80 -26.95 -9.76
N GLU A 636 2.40 -26.41 -10.90
CA GLU A 636 3.34 -25.89 -11.90
C GLU A 636 4.26 -24.79 -11.34
N ASP A 637 3.92 -24.21 -10.18
CA ASP A 637 4.70 -23.22 -9.40
C ASP A 637 5.90 -23.76 -8.60
N TYR A 638 6.11 -25.08 -8.46
CA TYR A 638 7.17 -25.67 -7.63
C TYR A 638 8.11 -26.60 -8.41
N ILE A 639 9.31 -26.80 -7.85
CA ILE A 639 10.32 -27.80 -8.25
C ILE A 639 10.84 -28.46 -6.97
N GLU A 640 10.97 -29.79 -6.96
CA GLU A 640 11.68 -30.56 -5.92
C GLU A 640 12.54 -31.62 -6.62
N GLU A 641 13.85 -31.40 -6.65
CA GLU A 641 14.81 -32.24 -7.38
C GLU A 641 15.95 -32.72 -6.48
N ASN A 642 16.53 -33.88 -6.82
CA ASN A 642 17.76 -34.37 -6.22
C ASN A 642 18.94 -33.67 -6.91
N VAL A 643 19.78 -32.95 -6.15
CA VAL A 643 20.84 -32.11 -6.72
C VAL A 643 22.25 -32.68 -6.54
N CYS A 644 22.49 -33.50 -5.51
CA CYS A 644 23.76 -34.22 -5.28
C CYS A 644 23.61 -35.37 -4.26
N ASP A 645 24.61 -36.23 -4.10
CA ASP A 645 24.77 -37.09 -2.91
C ASP A 645 25.37 -36.28 -1.74
N ILE A 646 25.09 -36.69 -0.49
CA ILE A 646 25.65 -36.08 0.73
C ILE A 646 27.20 -36.05 0.80
N ASN A 647 27.89 -36.82 -0.03
CA ASN A 647 29.35 -36.85 -0.16
C ASN A 647 29.91 -35.85 -1.19
N ASP A 648 29.09 -35.30 -2.11
CA ASP A 648 29.56 -34.41 -3.19
C ASP A 648 29.91 -32.98 -2.70
N LEU A 649 29.71 -32.75 -1.40
CA LEU A 649 29.95 -31.51 -0.68
C LEU A 649 30.60 -31.85 0.68
N ALA A 650 31.78 -31.32 0.95
CA ALA A 650 32.53 -31.49 2.20
C ALA A 650 32.01 -30.56 3.32
N GLU A 651 32.44 -30.81 4.55
CA GLU A 651 32.04 -30.00 5.71
C GLU A 651 32.72 -28.63 5.66
N ASN A 652 31.94 -27.55 5.71
CA ASN A 652 32.31 -26.16 5.38
C ASN A 652 32.60 -25.90 3.89
N GLU A 653 32.17 -26.77 2.97
CA GLU A 653 32.15 -26.45 1.53
C GLU A 653 30.84 -25.75 1.13
N MET A 654 30.92 -24.88 0.12
CA MET A 654 29.79 -24.34 -0.62
C MET A 654 30.01 -24.47 -2.13
N LYS A 655 28.97 -24.84 -2.87
CA LYS A 655 29.10 -25.28 -4.27
C LYS A 655 27.81 -25.04 -5.06
N GLU A 656 27.95 -24.70 -6.33
CA GLU A 656 26.82 -24.46 -7.23
C GLU A 656 26.25 -25.76 -7.81
N PHE A 657 24.93 -25.86 -7.84
CA PHE A 657 24.19 -26.97 -8.46
C PHE A 657 23.00 -26.45 -9.28
N VAL A 658 22.70 -27.10 -10.40
CA VAL A 658 21.53 -26.75 -11.25
C VAL A 658 20.28 -27.47 -10.75
N ILE A 659 19.18 -26.74 -10.57
CA ILE A 659 17.88 -27.30 -10.13
C ILE A 659 16.82 -27.34 -11.24
N ASP A 660 16.91 -26.50 -12.28
CA ASP A 660 16.09 -26.58 -13.50
C ASP A 660 16.78 -25.83 -14.64
N LYS A 661 17.17 -26.51 -15.73
CA LYS A 661 17.78 -25.93 -16.95
C LYS A 661 18.95 -24.96 -16.70
N ASP A 662 18.64 -23.67 -16.54
CA ASP A 662 19.54 -22.52 -16.36
C ASP A 662 19.54 -21.98 -14.91
N LYS A 663 18.74 -22.56 -14.01
CA LYS A 663 18.60 -22.12 -12.61
C LYS A 663 19.62 -22.80 -11.72
N THR A 664 20.63 -22.04 -11.31
CA THR A 664 21.64 -22.45 -10.34
C THR A 664 21.24 -22.05 -8.91
N ILE A 665 21.52 -22.92 -7.96
CA ILE A 665 21.45 -22.67 -6.52
C ILE A 665 22.83 -22.88 -5.90
N LEU A 666 23.09 -22.24 -4.77
CA LEU A 666 24.27 -22.50 -3.95
C LEU A 666 23.86 -23.43 -2.80
N LEU A 667 24.44 -24.63 -2.76
CA LEU A 667 24.39 -25.53 -1.60
C LEU A 667 25.57 -25.25 -0.68
N ILE A 668 25.33 -25.38 0.63
CA ILE A 668 26.31 -25.19 1.70
C ILE A 668 26.13 -26.29 2.73
N LYS A 669 27.22 -26.89 3.20
CA LYS A 669 27.19 -27.91 4.26
C LYS A 669 27.98 -27.44 5.48
N GLN A 670 27.31 -27.22 6.61
CA GLN A 670 27.94 -26.71 7.82
C GLN A 670 27.20 -27.17 9.09
N ASN A 671 27.97 -27.57 10.11
CA ASN A 671 27.51 -28.23 11.32
C ASN A 671 26.66 -29.49 11.02
N GLY A 672 27.10 -30.29 10.04
CA GLY A 672 26.44 -31.51 9.55
C GLY A 672 25.09 -31.28 8.88
N LYS A 673 24.75 -30.04 8.51
CA LYS A 673 23.47 -29.64 7.91
C LYS A 673 23.68 -29.00 6.55
N PHE A 674 22.76 -29.29 5.63
CA PHE A 674 22.72 -28.68 4.31
C PHE A 674 21.78 -27.48 4.29
N TYR A 675 22.23 -26.40 3.66
CA TYR A 675 21.48 -25.18 3.37
C TYR A 675 21.47 -24.95 1.86
N ALA A 676 20.41 -24.35 1.33
CA ALA A 676 20.27 -24.03 -0.09
C ALA A 676 19.84 -22.57 -0.24
N THR A 677 20.59 -21.82 -1.04
CA THR A 677 20.39 -20.37 -1.23
C THR A 677 20.46 -19.99 -2.71
N GLY A 678 20.00 -18.79 -3.07
CA GLY A 678 20.28 -18.20 -4.39
C GLY A 678 21.78 -17.94 -4.56
N ASN A 679 22.36 -18.28 -5.71
CA ASN A 679 23.80 -18.29 -5.92
C ASN A 679 24.45 -16.91 -6.13
N LYS A 680 23.67 -15.83 -6.11
CA LYS A 680 24.14 -14.45 -6.34
C LYS A 680 23.83 -13.52 -5.19
N CYS A 681 24.71 -12.56 -4.96
CA CYS A 681 24.56 -11.51 -3.97
C CYS A 681 23.41 -10.54 -4.35
N GLY A 682 22.50 -10.31 -3.40
CA GLY A 682 21.37 -9.39 -3.53
C GLY A 682 21.74 -7.90 -3.70
N HIS A 683 23.03 -7.54 -3.70
CA HIS A 683 23.52 -6.19 -4.03
C HIS A 683 23.65 -6.01 -5.56
N TYR A 684 24.80 -6.37 -6.14
CA TYR A 684 25.11 -6.25 -7.57
C TYR A 684 25.40 -7.61 -8.26
N GLY A 685 24.79 -8.70 -7.78
CA GLY A 685 24.76 -9.97 -8.52
C GLY A 685 26.05 -10.80 -8.49
N ALA A 686 27.02 -10.45 -7.63
CA ALA A 686 28.27 -11.18 -7.45
C ALA A 686 28.03 -12.68 -7.17
N PRO A 687 28.79 -13.61 -7.78
CA PRO A 687 28.66 -15.03 -7.51
C PRO A 687 29.09 -15.35 -6.08
N LEU A 688 28.19 -15.91 -5.26
CA LEU A 688 28.44 -16.19 -3.85
C LEU A 688 29.35 -17.41 -3.64
N VAL A 689 29.50 -18.28 -4.63
CA VAL A 689 30.47 -19.39 -4.61
C VAL A 689 31.93 -18.93 -4.60
N MET A 690 32.22 -17.71 -5.09
CA MET A 690 33.53 -17.07 -4.96
C MET A 690 33.70 -16.30 -3.63
N GLY A 691 32.69 -16.32 -2.76
CA GLY A 691 32.69 -15.62 -1.48
C GLY A 691 33.38 -16.40 -0.36
N SER A 692 33.14 -15.93 0.86
CA SER A 692 33.72 -16.50 2.08
C SER A 692 32.63 -17.08 2.97
N LEU A 693 32.77 -18.35 3.36
CA LEU A 693 31.83 -19.01 4.26
C LEU A 693 32.25 -18.79 5.72
N GLY A 694 31.43 -18.02 6.45
CA GLY A 694 31.58 -17.80 7.89
C GLY A 694 30.64 -18.67 8.72
N HIS A 695 30.54 -18.37 10.00
CA HIS A 695 29.63 -19.04 10.93
C HIS A 695 28.15 -18.76 10.58
N GLN A 696 27.49 -19.72 9.93
CA GLN A 696 26.10 -19.69 9.44
C GLN A 696 25.75 -18.55 8.46
N ARG A 697 26.74 -18.00 7.76
CA ARG A 697 26.56 -16.92 6.76
C ARG A 697 27.60 -16.96 5.63
N ILE A 698 27.31 -16.31 4.51
CA ILE A 698 28.26 -16.13 3.38
C ILE A 698 28.53 -14.64 3.18
N ARG A 699 29.81 -14.26 3.02
CA ARG A 699 30.25 -12.91 2.63
C ARG A 699 30.44 -12.79 1.12
N CYS A 700 29.90 -11.72 0.53
CA CYS A 700 29.98 -11.40 -0.89
C CYS A 700 31.38 -10.88 -1.29
N PRO A 701 32.06 -11.48 -2.28
CA PRO A 701 33.47 -11.20 -2.58
C PRO A 701 33.75 -9.83 -3.21
N TRP A 702 32.73 -9.14 -3.73
CA TRP A 702 32.90 -7.84 -4.40
C TRP A 702 32.66 -6.64 -3.48
N HIS A 703 31.95 -6.83 -2.36
CA HIS A 703 31.33 -5.73 -1.62
C HIS A 703 31.18 -5.97 -0.11
N GLY A 704 31.54 -7.15 0.41
CA GLY A 704 31.52 -7.44 1.85
C GLY A 704 30.16 -7.77 2.46
N ALA A 705 29.04 -7.64 1.73
CA ALA A 705 27.70 -7.95 2.24
C ALA A 705 27.57 -9.42 2.68
N CYS A 706 27.00 -9.67 3.88
CA CYS A 706 26.80 -11.02 4.40
C CYS A 706 25.32 -11.43 4.44
N PHE A 707 25.05 -12.70 4.11
CA PHE A 707 23.71 -13.28 4.12
C PHE A 707 23.63 -14.52 5.00
N ASN A 708 22.61 -14.60 5.86
CA ASN A 708 22.36 -15.72 6.75
C ASN A 708 21.93 -17.00 5.98
N LEU A 709 22.61 -18.13 6.17
CA LEU A 709 22.37 -19.38 5.42
C LEU A 709 20.93 -19.94 5.54
N LYS A 710 20.24 -19.65 6.65
CA LYS A 710 18.93 -20.23 7.00
C LYS A 710 17.76 -19.36 6.57
N THR A 711 17.95 -18.04 6.52
CA THR A 711 16.87 -17.06 6.29
C THR A 711 17.10 -16.19 5.06
N GLY A 712 18.33 -16.09 4.58
CA GLY A 712 18.75 -15.23 3.48
C GLY A 712 18.92 -13.76 3.87
N ASP A 713 18.54 -13.38 5.10
CA ASP A 713 18.58 -11.99 5.57
C ASP A 713 20.01 -11.43 5.60
N ILE A 714 20.12 -10.12 5.40
CA ILE A 714 21.38 -9.38 5.38
C ILE A 714 21.88 -9.23 6.82
N GLU A 715 23.01 -9.86 7.16
CA GLU A 715 23.67 -9.69 8.45
C GLU A 715 24.72 -8.57 8.43
N ASP A 716 25.37 -8.35 7.29
CA ASP A 716 26.38 -7.31 7.07
C ASP A 716 26.16 -6.67 5.70
N PHE A 717 26.49 -5.40 5.54
CA PHE A 717 26.02 -4.55 4.42
C PHE A 717 27.12 -4.36 3.34
N PRO A 718 26.81 -3.90 2.10
CA PRO A 718 25.62 -3.21 1.60
C PRO A 718 24.49 -4.09 1.04
N GLY A 719 23.26 -3.58 1.11
CA GLY A 719 22.07 -4.22 0.52
C GLY A 719 20.75 -3.76 1.15
N LEU A 720 19.63 -4.25 0.63
CA LEU A 720 18.27 -3.96 1.16
C LEU A 720 17.36 -5.20 1.20
N ASP A 721 17.66 -6.24 0.43
CA ASP A 721 16.84 -7.44 0.28
C ASP A 721 17.67 -8.70 0.54
N ALA A 722 17.03 -9.69 1.17
CA ALA A 722 17.59 -11.01 1.40
C ALA A 722 17.87 -11.74 0.07
N ILE A 723 18.78 -12.71 0.09
CA ILE A 723 18.84 -13.73 -0.97
C ILE A 723 17.74 -14.79 -0.75
N PRO A 724 17.29 -15.52 -1.79
CA PRO A 724 16.42 -16.66 -1.60
C PRO A 724 17.04 -17.75 -0.72
N CYS A 725 16.22 -18.38 0.12
CA CYS A 725 16.51 -19.68 0.73
C CYS A 725 15.50 -20.72 0.26
N TYR A 726 15.96 -21.96 0.10
CA TYR A 726 15.15 -23.10 -0.37
C TYR A 726 15.06 -24.19 0.70
N LYS A 727 14.01 -25.02 0.67
CA LYS A 727 13.87 -26.13 1.62
C LYS A 727 14.80 -27.26 1.19
N VAL A 728 15.68 -27.73 2.09
CA VAL A 728 16.51 -28.92 1.87
C VAL A 728 15.94 -30.11 2.65
N LYS A 729 16.01 -31.30 2.05
CA LYS A 729 15.83 -32.59 2.69
C LYS A 729 17.01 -33.50 2.36
N ILE A 730 17.16 -34.59 3.11
CA ILE A 730 18.02 -35.72 2.76
C ILE A 730 17.11 -36.94 2.67
N GLU A 731 17.03 -37.56 1.50
CA GLU A 731 16.25 -38.77 1.21
C GLU A 731 17.21 -39.77 0.53
N ASP A 732 17.38 -40.98 1.06
CA ASP A 732 18.25 -42.04 0.50
C ASP A 732 19.67 -41.60 0.06
N ARG A 733 20.38 -40.89 0.94
CA ARG A 733 21.68 -40.20 0.72
C ARG A 733 21.68 -39.04 -0.29
N GLN A 734 20.58 -38.77 -0.97
CA GLN A 734 20.48 -37.64 -1.90
C GLN A 734 20.09 -36.37 -1.16
N VAL A 735 20.77 -35.28 -1.46
CA VAL A 735 20.40 -33.92 -1.07
C VAL A 735 19.33 -33.46 -2.05
N LYS A 736 18.14 -33.18 -1.51
CA LYS A 736 16.97 -32.82 -2.29
C LYS A 736 16.52 -31.41 -1.96
N VAL A 737 16.36 -30.56 -2.96
CA VAL A 737 16.02 -29.15 -2.77
C VAL A 737 14.65 -28.86 -3.35
N ARG A 738 13.78 -28.24 -2.56
CA ARG A 738 12.45 -27.78 -2.96
C ARG A 738 12.35 -26.26 -2.96
N ALA A 739 11.99 -25.72 -4.13
CA ALA A 739 11.86 -24.30 -4.40
C ALA A 739 10.52 -23.97 -5.09
N LYS A 740 10.12 -22.69 -5.02
CA LYS A 740 9.04 -22.13 -5.85
C LYS A 740 9.69 -21.54 -7.12
N LYS A 741 9.15 -21.80 -8.31
CA LYS A 741 9.65 -21.23 -9.58
C LYS A 741 9.67 -19.71 -9.55
N ALA A 742 8.58 -19.10 -9.07
CA ALA A 742 8.46 -17.65 -8.81
C ALA A 742 9.37 -17.08 -7.70
N VAL A 743 10.32 -17.89 -7.19
CA VAL A 743 11.42 -17.50 -6.28
C VAL A 743 12.78 -17.90 -6.86
N LEU A 744 12.89 -19.01 -7.63
CA LEU A 744 14.09 -19.36 -8.40
C LEU A 744 14.51 -18.26 -9.39
N ASP A 745 13.55 -17.55 -9.99
CA ASP A 745 13.80 -16.42 -10.90
C ASP A 745 14.15 -15.09 -10.17
N LYS A 746 14.44 -15.12 -8.87
CA LYS A 746 14.73 -13.90 -8.08
C LYS A 746 16.11 -13.92 -7.47
N GLU A 747 16.90 -12.89 -7.77
CA GLU A 747 18.16 -12.62 -7.07
C GLU A 747 17.95 -11.92 -5.71
N LYS A 748 16.72 -11.45 -5.42
CA LYS A 748 16.38 -10.59 -4.27
C LYS A 748 15.00 -10.90 -3.69
N VAL A 749 14.89 -10.92 -2.36
CA VAL A 749 13.66 -11.18 -1.60
C VAL A 749 13.52 -10.15 -0.47
N THR A 750 12.51 -9.29 -0.53
CA THR A 750 12.20 -8.37 0.57
C THR A 750 11.63 -9.15 1.77
N MET A 751 12.23 -8.95 2.95
CA MET A 751 11.80 -9.63 4.18
C MET A 751 10.37 -9.23 4.61
N PRO A 752 9.61 -10.13 5.27
CA PRO A 752 8.25 -9.82 5.73
C PRO A 752 8.20 -8.62 6.68
N MET A 753 7.25 -7.71 6.45
CA MET A 753 7.10 -6.47 7.21
C MET A 753 5.92 -6.57 8.20
N ALA A 754 6.14 -6.13 9.44
CA ALA A 754 5.08 -5.99 10.43
C ALA A 754 4.10 -4.88 10.03
N ARG A 755 2.81 -5.19 10.08
CA ARG A 755 1.75 -4.21 9.81
C ARG A 755 1.63 -3.23 10.97
N PHE A 756 1.49 -1.95 10.63
CA PHE A 756 1.12 -0.89 11.58
C PHE A 756 -0.18 -1.26 12.32
N ASP A 757 -0.19 -1.04 13.63
CA ASP A 757 -1.37 -1.16 14.48
C ASP A 757 -1.70 0.22 15.03
N PRO A 758 -2.84 0.84 14.65
CA PRO A 758 -3.25 2.16 15.14
C PRO A 758 -3.50 2.20 16.66
N LYS A 759 -3.52 1.04 17.34
CA LYS A 759 -3.60 0.95 18.81
C LYS A 759 -2.22 1.05 19.48
N ASN A 760 -1.12 0.83 18.75
CA ASN A 760 0.21 1.08 19.30
C ASN A 760 0.51 2.58 19.20
N ALA A 761 0.42 3.27 20.33
CA ALA A 761 0.65 4.70 20.44
C ALA A 761 2.12 5.14 20.27
N GLN A 762 3.07 4.20 20.22
CA GLN A 762 4.50 4.51 20.11
C GLN A 762 4.83 5.22 18.79
N ILE A 763 5.55 6.34 18.88
CA ILE A 763 6.04 7.12 17.74
C ILE A 763 7.57 7.05 17.70
N PHE A 764 8.13 6.39 16.70
CA PHE A 764 9.56 6.37 16.44
C PHE A 764 9.86 7.35 15.31
N ILE A 765 10.76 8.31 15.55
CA ILE A 765 11.15 9.32 14.56
C ILE A 765 12.57 9.04 14.07
N ILE A 766 12.77 9.21 12.76
CA ILE A 766 14.05 9.06 12.06
C ILE A 766 14.35 10.38 11.37
N ILE A 767 15.46 11.05 11.73
CA ILE A 767 15.92 12.26 11.04
C ILE A 767 16.99 11.85 10.02
N GLY A 768 16.72 12.12 8.74
CA GLY A 768 17.58 11.80 7.61
C GLY A 768 16.82 11.15 6.46
N GLY A 769 17.29 11.39 5.23
CA GLY A 769 16.85 10.72 4.00
C GLY A 769 17.93 9.82 3.41
N GLY A 770 18.82 9.28 4.25
CA GLY A 770 19.98 8.50 3.83
C GLY A 770 19.74 6.97 3.85
N PRO A 771 20.72 6.18 3.36
CA PRO A 771 20.67 4.72 3.42
C PRO A 771 20.60 4.18 4.85
N SER A 772 21.20 4.90 5.81
CA SER A 772 21.10 4.60 7.25
C SER A 772 19.66 4.76 7.77
N SER A 773 19.03 5.89 7.45
CA SER A 773 17.63 6.18 7.75
C SER A 773 16.68 5.15 7.13
N GLN A 774 16.96 4.74 5.88
CA GLN A 774 16.21 3.72 5.16
C GLN A 774 16.28 2.37 5.87
N THR A 775 17.49 1.84 6.09
CA THR A 775 17.66 0.53 6.74
C THR A 775 17.08 0.52 8.15
N CYS A 776 17.10 1.63 8.89
CA CYS A 776 16.42 1.75 10.18
C CYS A 776 14.90 1.58 10.04
N ALA A 777 14.25 2.32 9.13
CA ALA A 777 12.81 2.23 8.93
C ALA A 777 12.34 0.84 8.47
N GLU A 778 13.13 0.18 7.61
CA GLU A 778 12.88 -1.21 7.20
C GLU A 778 13.09 -2.19 8.35
N ALA A 779 14.22 -2.13 9.04
CA ALA A 779 14.54 -3.05 10.13
C ALA A 779 13.54 -2.95 11.29
N LEU A 780 12.99 -1.76 11.59
CA LEU A 780 11.90 -1.60 12.55
C LEU A 780 10.66 -2.41 12.14
N ARG A 781 10.22 -2.30 10.88
CA ARG A 781 9.06 -3.05 10.36
C ARG A 781 9.36 -4.55 10.26
N GLN A 782 10.53 -4.96 9.80
CA GLN A 782 10.94 -6.37 9.74
C GLN A 782 10.92 -7.03 11.13
N ASN A 783 11.41 -6.33 12.16
CA ASN A 783 11.54 -6.85 13.53
C ASN A 783 10.30 -6.57 14.41
N GLY A 784 9.11 -6.44 13.81
CA GLY A 784 7.86 -6.49 14.55
C GLY A 784 7.30 -5.13 15.01
N PHE A 785 7.93 -3.99 14.71
CA PHE A 785 7.41 -2.70 15.15
C PHE A 785 6.07 -2.37 14.49
N LYS A 786 5.03 -2.19 15.31
CA LYS A 786 3.68 -1.83 14.86
C LYS A 786 3.30 -0.37 15.13
N GLY A 787 4.14 0.40 15.82
CA GLY A 787 3.90 1.82 16.08
C GLY A 787 4.13 2.70 14.84
N ARG A 788 3.95 4.00 15.01
CA ARG A 788 4.12 5.02 13.96
C ARG A 788 5.61 5.24 13.68
N ILE A 789 6.03 5.19 12.42
CA ILE A 789 7.38 5.57 11.98
C ILE A 789 7.27 6.86 11.16
N ILE A 790 8.04 7.88 11.52
CA ILE A 790 8.11 9.15 10.77
C ILE A 790 9.56 9.42 10.37
N MET A 791 9.83 9.49 9.07
CA MET A 791 11.11 9.87 8.47
C MET A 791 11.09 11.35 8.06
N ILE A 792 12.03 12.14 8.56
CA ILE A 792 12.21 13.56 8.25
C ILE A 792 13.34 13.71 7.23
N CYS A 793 13.03 14.15 6.01
CA CYS A 793 13.97 14.20 4.89
C CYS A 793 14.10 15.62 4.35
N LYS A 794 15.27 16.25 4.53
CA LYS A 794 15.56 17.62 4.09
C LYS A 794 15.48 17.81 2.57
N GLU A 795 15.96 16.83 1.82
CA GLU A 795 15.94 16.86 0.36
C GLU A 795 14.53 16.56 -0.19
N ASN A 796 14.23 17.03 -1.40
CA ASN A 796 12.93 16.86 -2.06
C ASN A 796 12.79 15.49 -2.76
N TYR A 797 13.57 14.49 -2.32
CA TYR A 797 13.72 13.19 -2.94
C TYR A 797 13.43 12.07 -1.95
N LEU A 798 13.01 10.90 -2.45
CA LEU A 798 12.98 9.68 -1.64
C LEU A 798 14.43 9.25 -1.30
N PRO A 799 14.66 8.54 -0.19
CA PRO A 799 15.96 7.97 0.15
C PRO A 799 16.61 7.24 -1.03
N TYR A 800 17.85 7.62 -1.35
CA TYR A 800 18.56 7.20 -2.56
C TYR A 800 20.04 6.86 -2.30
N ASP A 801 20.63 6.08 -3.20
CA ASP A 801 22.03 5.67 -3.18
C ASP A 801 22.95 6.81 -3.64
N ARG A 802 23.80 7.30 -2.72
CA ARG A 802 24.74 8.38 -2.99
C ARG A 802 26.04 7.92 -3.69
N ILE A 803 26.35 6.63 -3.73
CA ILE A 803 27.55 6.10 -4.41
C ILE A 803 27.39 6.25 -5.93
N LYS A 804 26.19 6.05 -6.45
CA LYS A 804 25.91 6.16 -7.90
C LYS A 804 26.12 7.58 -8.42
N ILE A 805 25.71 8.61 -7.66
CA ILE A 805 25.78 10.01 -8.11
C ILE A 805 27.20 10.62 -8.10
N SER A 806 28.21 9.96 -7.51
CA SER A 806 29.62 10.36 -7.66
C SER A 806 30.31 9.69 -8.85
N LYS A 807 29.86 8.48 -9.22
CA LYS A 807 30.40 7.69 -10.34
C LYS A 807 29.72 7.99 -11.67
N PHE A 808 28.46 8.44 -11.66
CA PHE A 808 27.63 8.65 -12.84
C PHE A 808 26.75 9.91 -12.69
N LEU A 809 27.30 11.08 -13.05
CA LEU A 809 26.65 12.38 -12.81
C LEU A 809 25.39 12.64 -13.69
N ASP A 810 25.14 11.80 -14.70
CA ASP A 810 23.98 11.83 -15.60
C ASP A 810 22.88 10.80 -15.23
N THR A 811 22.99 10.16 -14.06
CA THR A 811 21.96 9.22 -13.57
C THR A 811 20.66 9.94 -13.23
N LYS A 812 19.51 9.29 -13.44
CA LYS A 812 18.20 9.82 -13.03
C LYS A 812 17.89 9.46 -11.59
N ILE A 813 17.08 10.27 -10.92
CA ILE A 813 16.72 10.04 -9.51
C ILE A 813 16.00 8.69 -9.31
N GLU A 814 15.18 8.25 -10.28
CA GLU A 814 14.47 6.97 -10.24
C GLU A 814 15.41 5.75 -10.25
N ASP A 815 16.58 5.85 -10.89
CA ASP A 815 17.55 4.75 -11.04
C ASP A 815 18.48 4.61 -9.80
N VAL A 816 18.44 5.60 -8.89
CA VAL A 816 19.21 5.64 -7.62
C VAL A 816 18.35 5.49 -6.36
N GLN A 817 17.01 5.60 -6.44
CA GLN A 817 16.12 5.42 -5.28
C GLN A 817 16.29 4.04 -4.62
N LEU A 818 16.41 4.02 -3.29
CA LEU A 818 16.57 2.78 -2.51
C LEU A 818 15.29 1.95 -2.54
N ARG A 819 14.14 2.61 -2.42
CA ARG A 819 12.80 2.01 -2.54
C ARG A 819 11.86 2.94 -3.30
N PRO A 820 10.92 2.39 -4.10
CA PRO A 820 9.89 3.19 -4.75
C PRO A 820 8.90 3.75 -3.72
N ARG A 821 8.21 4.87 -4.04
CA ARG A 821 7.24 5.52 -3.12
C ARG A 821 6.26 4.54 -2.46
N SER A 822 5.73 3.58 -3.22
CA SER A 822 4.77 2.59 -2.73
C SER A 822 5.30 1.74 -1.58
N PHE A 823 6.62 1.50 -1.49
CA PHE A 823 7.19 0.73 -0.37
C PHE A 823 6.90 1.38 1.00
N TYR A 824 6.99 2.71 1.07
CA TYR A 824 6.75 3.46 2.30
C TYR A 824 5.26 3.50 2.64
N ASP A 825 4.42 3.71 1.63
CA ASP A 825 2.96 3.72 1.77
C ASP A 825 2.41 2.34 2.18
N ASP A 826 2.89 1.27 1.53
CA ASP A 826 2.49 -0.13 1.77
C ASP A 826 2.88 -0.63 3.17
N ASN A 827 3.93 -0.05 3.77
CA ASN A 827 4.46 -0.41 5.10
C ASN A 827 4.17 0.65 6.18
N ASN A 828 3.35 1.67 5.89
CA ASN A 828 3.01 2.76 6.79
C ASN A 828 4.26 3.42 7.42
N ILE A 829 5.22 3.81 6.58
CA ILE A 829 6.38 4.63 6.95
C ILE A 829 6.10 6.04 6.44
N GLU A 830 5.89 7.00 7.34
CA GLU A 830 5.53 8.37 6.95
C GLU A 830 6.77 9.15 6.51
N LEU A 831 6.75 9.68 5.29
CA LEU A 831 7.84 10.49 4.72
C LEU A 831 7.49 11.99 4.73
N MET A 832 8.23 12.78 5.51
CA MET A 832 8.22 14.24 5.44
C MET A 832 9.39 14.71 4.58
N ILE A 833 9.22 14.64 3.26
CA ILE A 833 10.19 15.15 2.25
C ILE A 833 10.17 16.68 2.19
N ASN A 834 11.30 17.29 1.80
CA ASN A 834 11.52 18.73 1.83
C ASN A 834 11.25 19.37 3.22
N VAL A 835 11.55 18.62 4.29
CA VAL A 835 11.40 19.08 5.69
C VAL A 835 12.69 18.79 6.46
N GLU A 836 13.23 19.82 7.11
CA GLU A 836 14.43 19.75 7.93
C GLU A 836 14.07 19.76 9.41
N SER A 837 14.82 18.99 10.22
CA SER A 837 14.79 19.13 11.68
C SER A 837 15.68 20.30 12.08
N THR A 838 15.07 21.36 12.62
CA THR A 838 15.75 22.61 13.03
C THR A 838 16.16 22.63 14.50
N GLY A 839 15.73 21.64 15.28
CA GLY A 839 16.16 21.46 16.67
C GLY A 839 15.58 20.19 17.31
N VAL A 840 16.27 19.68 18.32
CA VAL A 840 15.84 18.56 19.17
C VAL A 840 15.89 19.01 20.62
N ASP A 841 14.88 18.63 21.43
CA ASP A 841 14.91 18.73 22.89
C ASP A 841 14.84 17.31 23.46
N GLY A 842 15.98 16.80 23.95
CA GLY A 842 16.09 15.46 24.51
C GLY A 842 15.40 15.28 25.87
N LYS A 843 14.99 16.36 26.56
CA LYS A 843 14.26 16.31 27.83
C LYS A 843 12.76 16.29 27.63
N LEU A 844 12.25 17.04 26.64
CA LEU A 844 10.84 17.06 26.25
C LEU A 844 10.45 15.93 25.28
N LYS A 845 11.44 15.18 24.77
CA LYS A 845 11.33 14.23 23.66
C LYS A 845 10.58 14.81 22.47
N GLU A 846 11.06 15.96 22.00
CA GLU A 846 10.41 16.77 20.99
C GLU A 846 11.42 17.23 19.92
N ILE A 847 11.01 17.22 18.65
CA ILE A 847 11.77 17.81 17.55
C ILE A 847 11.00 18.97 16.92
N SER A 848 11.72 19.97 16.45
CA SER A 848 11.19 21.15 15.75
C SER A 848 11.54 21.09 14.27
N LEU A 849 10.60 21.42 13.39
CA LEU A 849 10.71 21.24 11.94
C LEU A 849 10.73 22.58 11.19
N SER A 850 11.34 22.62 10.01
CA SER A 850 11.40 23.82 9.15
C SER A 850 10.03 24.33 8.69
N CYS A 851 9.00 23.48 8.71
CA CYS A 851 7.60 23.85 8.47
C CYS A 851 6.88 24.45 9.69
N GLY A 852 7.60 24.74 10.78
CA GLY A 852 7.04 25.30 12.03
C GLY A 852 6.37 24.29 12.96
N ASN A 853 6.08 23.08 12.45
CA ASN A 853 5.54 21.99 13.25
C ASN A 853 6.56 21.47 14.29
N LYS A 854 6.03 20.87 15.36
CA LYS A 854 6.80 20.08 16.31
C LYS A 854 6.21 18.67 16.42
N LEU A 855 7.07 17.67 16.65
CA LEU A 855 6.69 16.28 16.81
C LEU A 855 7.32 15.68 18.07
N LYS A 856 6.57 14.86 18.80
CA LYS A 856 7.07 14.09 19.94
C LYS A 856 7.37 12.65 19.55
N TYR A 857 8.31 12.04 20.26
CA TYR A 857 8.78 10.67 20.03
C TYR A 857 8.88 9.86 21.31
N ASP A 858 8.75 8.54 21.20
CA ASP A 858 9.16 7.58 22.23
C ASP A 858 10.64 7.25 22.09
N LYS A 859 11.09 7.01 20.84
CA LYS A 859 12.48 6.79 20.42
C LYS A 859 12.82 7.69 19.22
N LEU A 860 14.05 8.23 19.19
CA LEU A 860 14.57 9.04 18.09
C LEU A 860 15.83 8.41 17.50
N TYR A 861 15.93 8.39 16.17
CA TYR A 861 17.14 8.05 15.44
C TYR A 861 17.60 9.24 14.59
N ILE A 862 18.90 9.55 14.63
CA ILE A 862 19.48 10.69 13.90
C ILE A 862 20.58 10.17 12.96
N ALA A 863 20.37 10.37 11.66
CA ALA A 863 21.30 9.99 10.61
C ALA A 863 21.31 11.06 9.50
N THR A 864 21.62 12.30 9.88
CA THR A 864 21.71 13.48 8.98
C THR A 864 22.95 13.49 8.09
N GLY A 865 23.93 12.62 8.37
CA GLY A 865 25.15 12.44 7.58
C GLY A 865 26.01 13.70 7.46
N ALA A 866 26.99 13.64 6.56
CA ALA A 866 27.82 14.78 6.20
C ALA A 866 27.25 15.66 5.07
N ARG A 867 27.78 16.88 4.96
CA ARG A 867 27.79 17.75 3.77
C ARG A 867 29.22 17.90 3.24
N SER A 868 29.41 18.45 2.04
CA SER A 868 30.74 18.83 1.55
C SER A 868 31.34 19.95 2.40
N ARG A 869 32.65 19.90 2.63
CA ARG A 869 33.37 20.91 3.41
C ARG A 869 33.49 22.23 2.66
N THR A 870 33.23 23.32 3.39
CA THR A 870 33.32 24.69 2.91
C THR A 870 34.76 25.24 2.96
N VAL A 871 35.06 26.24 2.14
CA VAL A 871 36.36 26.93 2.12
C VAL A 871 36.17 28.44 2.01
N ASP A 872 36.92 29.20 2.79
CA ASP A 872 37.02 30.65 2.65
C ASP A 872 38.17 30.99 1.70
N ILE A 873 37.89 30.94 0.39
CA ILE A 873 38.81 31.30 -0.68
C ILE A 873 38.17 32.44 -1.49
N PRO A 874 38.86 33.57 -1.72
CA PRO A 874 38.29 34.67 -2.50
C PRO A 874 37.82 34.20 -3.89
N GLY A 875 36.55 34.48 -4.20
CA GLY A 875 35.90 34.06 -5.44
C GLY A 875 35.20 32.69 -5.41
N ILE A 876 35.13 32.00 -4.26
CA ILE A 876 34.45 30.69 -4.11
C ILE A 876 32.97 30.67 -4.58
N ASN A 877 32.28 31.82 -4.54
CA ASN A 877 30.85 31.95 -4.85
C ASN A 877 30.53 32.18 -6.35
N LEU A 878 31.44 31.82 -7.28
CA LEU A 878 31.20 31.93 -8.72
C LEU A 878 30.31 30.76 -9.21
N LYS A 879 29.45 31.03 -10.21
CA LYS A 879 28.32 30.14 -10.57
C LYS A 879 28.68 28.73 -11.01
N ASN A 880 29.88 28.57 -11.57
CA ASN A 880 30.45 27.35 -12.13
C ASN A 880 31.54 26.75 -11.22
N ILE A 881 31.54 27.12 -9.93
CA ILE A 881 32.25 26.40 -8.86
C ILE A 881 31.24 25.57 -8.07
N PHE A 882 31.48 24.27 -7.97
CA PHE A 882 30.55 23.31 -7.39
C PHE A 882 31.15 22.51 -6.23
N THR A 883 30.28 21.87 -5.46
CA THR A 883 30.56 20.75 -4.54
C THR A 883 29.82 19.52 -5.04
N LEU A 884 30.10 18.32 -4.50
CA LEU A 884 29.28 17.12 -4.79
C LEU A 884 28.86 16.37 -3.52
N ARG A 885 27.54 16.34 -3.24
CA ARG A 885 26.95 15.53 -2.16
C ARG A 885 25.48 15.14 -2.36
N THR A 886 24.70 15.99 -3.02
CA THR A 886 23.27 15.82 -3.31
C THR A 886 23.04 15.40 -4.76
N PHE A 887 21.83 14.95 -5.10
CA PHE A 887 21.46 14.68 -6.49
C PHE A 887 21.53 15.94 -7.36
N ASP A 888 21.12 17.08 -6.80
CA ASP A 888 21.13 18.37 -7.50
C ASP A 888 22.56 18.83 -7.83
N ASP A 889 23.53 18.61 -6.93
CA ASP A 889 24.95 18.86 -7.21
C ASP A 889 25.46 18.10 -8.45
N ALA A 890 25.16 16.80 -8.53
CA ALA A 890 25.58 15.94 -9.64
C ALA A 890 25.00 16.44 -10.97
N ALA A 891 23.69 16.75 -10.97
CA ALA A 891 22.99 17.31 -12.13
C ALA A 891 23.55 18.67 -12.55
N ASN A 892 23.85 19.56 -11.59
CA ASN A 892 24.42 20.88 -11.84
C ASN A 892 25.81 20.79 -12.49
N ILE A 893 26.72 19.97 -11.93
CA ILE A 893 28.04 19.71 -12.51
C ILE A 893 27.89 19.16 -13.93
N ASN A 894 27.11 18.08 -14.11
CA ASN A 894 26.91 17.43 -15.40
C ASN A 894 26.35 18.37 -16.47
N SER A 895 25.37 19.22 -16.10
CA SER A 895 24.78 20.22 -17.01
C SER A 895 25.75 21.32 -17.45
N SER A 896 26.85 21.51 -16.71
CA SER A 896 27.88 22.51 -16.99
C SER A 896 29.00 21.98 -17.89
N LEU A 897 29.17 20.65 -17.98
CA LEU A 897 30.22 20.01 -18.78
C LEU A 897 30.04 20.31 -20.27
N LYS A 898 31.13 20.71 -20.92
CA LYS A 898 31.23 20.89 -22.38
C LYS A 898 32.53 20.24 -22.83
N SER A 899 32.56 19.67 -24.03
CA SER A 899 33.77 19.06 -24.62
C SER A 899 34.91 20.05 -24.89
N THR A 900 34.70 21.34 -24.62
CA THR A 900 35.70 22.43 -24.71
C THR A 900 36.17 22.94 -23.35
N SER A 901 35.56 22.51 -22.23
CA SER A 901 35.85 23.05 -20.90
C SER A 901 37.16 22.53 -20.32
N ASN A 902 37.84 23.37 -19.54
CA ASN A 902 38.91 23.01 -18.62
C ASN A 902 38.28 22.83 -17.22
N LEU A 903 38.27 21.59 -16.71
CA LEU A 903 37.74 21.25 -15.39
C LEU A 903 38.87 21.17 -14.37
N VAL A 904 38.80 21.97 -13.30
CA VAL A 904 39.74 21.87 -12.18
C VAL A 904 39.05 21.30 -10.93
N ILE A 905 39.60 20.23 -10.37
CA ILE A 905 39.06 19.57 -9.16
C ILE A 905 40.02 19.87 -8.01
N TYR A 906 39.52 20.45 -6.91
CA TYR A 906 40.32 20.78 -5.74
C TYR A 906 40.18 19.70 -4.65
N GLY A 907 41.28 18.99 -4.39
CA GLY A 907 41.36 17.82 -3.51
C GLY A 907 41.61 16.52 -4.30
N SER A 908 42.26 15.54 -3.66
CA SER A 908 42.64 14.24 -4.25
C SER A 908 42.04 13.04 -3.47
N SER A 909 40.77 13.19 -3.09
CA SER A 909 39.95 12.21 -2.35
C SER A 909 39.21 11.24 -3.29
N PHE A 910 38.53 10.22 -2.74
CA PHE A 910 37.74 9.27 -3.54
C PHE A 910 36.73 9.96 -4.46
N ILE A 911 35.98 10.93 -3.93
CA ILE A 911 35.00 11.71 -4.71
C ILE A 911 35.70 12.53 -5.82
N ALA A 912 36.88 13.09 -5.55
CA ALA A 912 37.63 13.85 -6.56
C ALA A 912 38.06 12.96 -7.74
N LEU A 913 38.56 11.77 -7.45
CA LEU A 913 38.99 10.80 -8.47
C LEU A 913 37.82 10.22 -9.25
N GLU A 914 36.69 9.95 -8.60
CA GLU A 914 35.47 9.46 -9.28
C GLU A 914 34.90 10.51 -10.24
N ILE A 915 34.84 11.79 -9.84
CA ILE A 915 34.45 12.90 -10.73
C ILE A 915 35.44 13.05 -11.88
N ALA A 916 36.75 12.99 -11.61
CA ALA A 916 37.78 13.09 -12.65
C ALA A 916 37.66 11.95 -13.68
N ALA A 917 37.49 10.71 -13.23
CA ALA A 917 37.32 9.54 -14.10
C ALA A 917 36.04 9.59 -14.93
N TYR A 918 34.95 10.13 -14.38
CA TYR A 918 33.70 10.35 -15.12
C TYR A 918 33.80 11.49 -16.16
N CYS A 919 34.56 12.55 -15.85
CA CYS A 919 34.62 13.76 -16.68
C CYS A 919 35.67 13.72 -17.78
N VAL A 920 36.71 12.88 -17.69
CA VAL A 920 37.90 12.99 -18.55
C VAL A 920 37.59 12.89 -20.05
N ASP A 921 36.72 11.99 -20.47
CA ASP A 921 36.28 11.84 -21.86
C ASP A 921 35.13 12.81 -22.26
N LYS A 922 34.72 13.71 -21.35
CA LYS A 922 33.58 14.64 -21.52
C LYS A 922 33.98 16.12 -21.63
N VAL A 923 35.22 16.47 -21.31
CA VAL A 923 35.76 17.84 -21.31
C VAL A 923 37.07 17.93 -22.11
N ALA A 924 37.60 19.14 -22.33
CA ALA A 924 38.86 19.30 -23.07
C ALA A 924 40.10 18.93 -22.22
N LYS A 925 40.05 19.19 -20.91
CA LYS A 925 41.11 18.85 -19.95
C LYS A 925 40.56 18.75 -18.53
N VAL A 926 41.11 17.81 -17.75
CA VAL A 926 40.91 17.73 -16.30
C VAL A 926 42.24 18.01 -15.61
N THR A 927 42.20 18.77 -14.50
CA THR A 927 43.36 19.01 -13.65
C THR A 927 42.97 18.89 -12.18
N ILE A 928 43.67 18.05 -11.43
CA ILE A 928 43.48 17.88 -9.99
C ILE A 928 44.52 18.74 -9.27
N VAL A 929 44.06 19.68 -8.43
CA VAL A 929 44.92 20.47 -7.55
C VAL A 929 44.77 19.92 -6.13
N SER A 930 45.86 19.58 -5.45
CA SER A 930 45.78 19.07 -4.08
C SER A 930 46.99 19.48 -3.23
N ARG A 931 46.77 19.53 -1.92
CA ARG A 931 47.81 19.78 -0.90
C ARG A 931 48.52 18.52 -0.42
N SER A 932 48.04 17.35 -0.83
CA SER A 932 48.74 16.08 -0.62
C SER A 932 49.86 15.92 -1.65
N GLU A 933 50.84 15.08 -1.33
CA GLU A 933 51.89 14.64 -2.27
C GLU A 933 51.30 13.72 -3.35
N VAL A 934 50.54 12.69 -2.95
CA VAL A 934 49.85 11.74 -3.85
C VAL A 934 48.34 11.65 -3.54
N PRO A 935 47.48 11.23 -4.51
CA PRO A 935 46.08 10.94 -4.23
C PRO A 935 45.91 9.79 -3.24
N LEU A 936 44.84 9.82 -2.43
CA LEU A 936 44.47 8.79 -1.45
C LEU A 936 45.55 8.39 -0.41
N MET A 937 46.63 9.16 -0.25
CA MET A 937 47.74 8.88 0.68
C MET A 937 47.30 8.50 2.10
N GLN A 938 46.26 9.16 2.65
CA GLN A 938 45.72 8.88 4.00
C GLN A 938 44.87 7.59 4.10
N SER A 939 44.69 6.85 3.01
CA SER A 939 43.88 5.64 2.94
C SER A 939 44.64 4.45 2.37
N PHE A 940 45.54 4.66 1.41
CA PHE A 940 46.33 3.61 0.75
C PHE A 940 47.86 3.85 0.79
N GLY A 941 48.34 4.88 1.49
CA GLY A 941 49.77 5.21 1.54
C GLY A 941 50.35 5.78 0.25
N GLU A 942 51.67 5.96 0.25
CA GLU A 942 52.41 6.64 -0.83
C GLU A 942 52.49 5.79 -2.12
N ALA A 943 52.84 4.51 -2.01
CA ALA A 943 53.08 3.63 -3.17
C ALA A 943 51.82 3.42 -4.01
N ILE A 944 50.70 3.04 -3.39
CA ILE A 944 49.41 2.87 -4.08
C ILE A 944 48.89 4.23 -4.57
N GLY A 945 49.04 5.31 -3.79
CA GLY A 945 48.70 6.66 -4.22
C GLY A 945 49.46 7.10 -5.48
N THR A 946 50.77 6.84 -5.53
CA THR A 946 51.63 7.07 -6.70
C THR A 946 51.14 6.26 -7.90
N ARG A 947 50.82 4.98 -7.70
CA ARG A 947 50.33 4.11 -8.77
C ARG A 947 48.99 4.59 -9.35
N ILE A 948 48.08 5.05 -8.49
CA ILE A 948 46.80 5.67 -8.89
C ILE A 948 47.04 6.99 -9.64
N MET A 949 48.00 7.80 -9.21
CA MET A 949 48.37 9.03 -9.94
C MET A 949 48.84 8.72 -11.36
N LYS A 950 49.79 7.78 -11.54
CA LYS A 950 50.23 7.30 -12.87
C LYS A 950 49.08 6.80 -13.73
N LEU A 951 48.10 6.10 -13.14
CA LEU A 951 46.90 5.63 -13.85
C LEU A 951 46.08 6.81 -14.39
N PHE A 952 45.83 7.85 -13.59
CA PHE A 952 45.08 9.03 -14.03
C PHE A 952 45.85 9.87 -15.05
N GLU A 953 47.16 10.02 -14.89
CA GLU A 953 48.04 10.67 -15.87
C GLU A 953 48.02 9.94 -17.22
N SER A 954 48.00 8.60 -17.22
CA SER A 954 47.82 7.78 -18.44
C SER A 954 46.47 7.98 -19.14
N LYS A 955 45.51 8.63 -18.48
CA LYS A 955 44.21 9.04 -19.03
C LYS A 955 44.13 10.54 -19.36
N ASN A 956 45.26 11.26 -19.39
CA ASN A 956 45.32 12.70 -19.68
C ASN A 956 44.60 13.57 -18.61
N VAL A 957 44.72 13.17 -17.34
CA VAL A 957 44.40 14.02 -16.17
C VAL A 957 45.70 14.59 -15.60
N ASP A 958 45.83 15.91 -15.55
CA ASP A 958 46.98 16.57 -14.92
C ASP A 958 46.83 16.60 -13.39
N PHE A 959 47.94 16.52 -12.68
CA PHE A 959 48.01 16.80 -11.24
C PHE A 959 48.87 18.01 -10.93
N ILE A 960 48.47 18.77 -9.92
CA ILE A 960 49.24 19.87 -9.30
C ILE A 960 49.18 19.64 -7.79
N MET A 961 50.19 18.92 -7.29
CA MET A 961 50.26 18.41 -5.92
C MET A 961 50.99 19.40 -4.99
N GLU A 962 50.97 19.13 -3.68
CA GLU A 962 51.54 19.96 -2.61
C GLU A 962 51.09 21.45 -2.60
N THR A 963 50.00 21.77 -3.32
CA THR A 963 49.62 23.14 -3.68
C THR A 963 48.19 23.46 -3.21
N LYS A 964 47.95 24.71 -2.78
CA LYS A 964 46.59 25.20 -2.54
C LYS A 964 46.15 26.21 -3.60
N ILE A 965 44.84 26.33 -3.77
CA ILE A 965 44.24 27.47 -4.46
C ILE A 965 44.30 28.66 -3.51
N GLU A 966 44.85 29.79 -3.96
CA GLU A 966 44.85 31.05 -3.21
C GLU A 966 43.61 31.88 -3.55
N LYS A 967 43.18 31.86 -4.83
CA LYS A 967 42.07 32.68 -5.31
C LYS A 967 41.45 32.14 -6.60
N PHE A 968 40.13 32.28 -6.72
CA PHE A 968 39.40 32.12 -7.98
C PHE A 968 39.28 33.49 -8.68
N LEU A 969 39.59 33.52 -9.98
CA LEU A 969 39.58 34.74 -10.81
C LEU A 969 38.46 34.63 -11.85
N SER A 970 37.59 35.64 -11.87
CA SER A 970 36.33 35.63 -12.63
C SER A 970 36.37 36.44 -13.92
N ASN A 971 35.63 35.95 -14.91
CA ASN A 971 35.16 36.76 -16.03
C ASN A 971 33.65 36.96 -15.84
N PHE A 972 33.24 38.20 -15.55
CA PHE A 972 31.93 38.51 -14.96
C PHE A 972 31.68 37.69 -13.67
N ASP A 973 30.65 36.84 -13.69
CA ASP A 973 30.12 36.04 -12.56
C ASP A 973 30.37 34.52 -12.70
N GLU A 974 31.23 34.14 -13.64
CA GLU A 974 31.77 32.79 -13.83
C GLU A 974 33.31 32.77 -13.65
N ILE A 975 33.88 31.62 -13.28
CA ILE A 975 35.33 31.42 -13.21
C ILE A 975 35.95 31.46 -14.61
N GLU A 976 37.08 32.15 -14.71
CA GLU A 976 37.98 32.15 -15.88
C GLU A 976 39.24 31.31 -15.60
N SER A 977 39.72 31.38 -14.35
CA SER A 977 41.03 30.85 -13.97
C SER A 977 41.22 30.80 -12.46
N ILE A 978 42.28 30.12 -12.03
CA ILE A 978 42.65 29.86 -10.65
C ILE A 978 44.07 30.37 -10.42
N GLU A 979 44.27 31.10 -9.33
CA GLU A 979 45.57 31.52 -8.81
C GLU A 979 45.98 30.56 -7.68
N LEU A 980 47.15 29.95 -7.83
CA LEU A 980 47.72 28.97 -6.91
C LEU A 980 48.70 29.64 -5.93
N SER A 981 49.01 28.97 -4.81
CA SER A 981 49.86 29.53 -3.75
C SER A 981 51.33 29.76 -4.12
N ASP A 982 51.79 29.24 -5.26
CA ASP A 982 53.09 29.53 -5.88
C ASP A 982 53.06 30.78 -6.79
N GLY A 983 51.88 31.41 -6.97
CA GLY A 983 51.63 32.51 -7.89
C GLY A 983 51.33 32.08 -9.32
N LYS A 984 51.25 30.77 -9.62
CA LYS A 984 50.92 30.24 -10.94
C LYS A 984 49.42 30.40 -11.21
N ARG A 985 49.07 30.84 -12.42
CA ARG A 985 47.68 30.95 -12.89
C ARG A 985 47.37 29.82 -13.87
N ILE A 986 46.28 29.10 -13.65
CA ILE A 986 45.75 28.05 -14.55
C ILE A 986 44.34 28.41 -15.03
N TRP A 987 43.98 28.02 -16.26
CA TRP A 987 42.64 28.29 -16.82
C TRP A 987 41.63 27.25 -16.31
N ALA A 988 40.40 27.70 -16.03
CA ALA A 988 39.34 26.85 -15.50
C ALA A 988 37.96 27.40 -15.93
N ASP A 989 37.22 26.63 -16.73
CA ASP A 989 35.84 26.93 -17.12
C ASP A 989 34.82 26.35 -16.12
N ILE A 990 35.26 25.40 -15.27
CA ILE A 990 34.49 24.74 -14.23
C ILE A 990 35.44 24.40 -13.08
N CYS A 991 35.02 24.57 -11.83
CA CYS A 991 35.74 24.01 -10.68
C CYS A 991 34.84 23.15 -9.78
N VAL A 992 35.40 22.08 -9.20
CA VAL A 992 34.70 21.26 -8.20
C VAL A 992 35.55 21.09 -6.94
N ILE A 993 34.97 21.40 -5.78
CA ILE A 993 35.62 21.35 -4.47
C ILE A 993 35.30 20.00 -3.80
N ALA A 994 36.35 19.19 -3.59
CA ALA A 994 36.29 17.80 -3.14
C ALA A 994 37.24 17.51 -1.95
N ILE A 995 37.49 18.52 -1.11
CA ILE A 995 38.46 18.50 0.01
C ILE A 995 37.96 17.81 1.31
N GLY A 996 36.87 17.05 1.24
CA GLY A 996 36.28 16.31 2.36
C GLY A 996 34.94 16.85 2.86
N SER A 997 34.59 16.50 4.10
CA SER A 997 33.25 16.56 4.69
C SER A 997 33.15 17.42 5.95
N GLU A 998 31.91 17.81 6.29
CA GLU A 998 31.48 18.38 7.58
C GLU A 998 30.20 17.68 8.05
N TYR A 999 30.00 17.45 9.35
CA TYR A 999 28.82 16.76 9.87
C TYR A 999 27.61 17.69 10.07
N ASN A 1000 26.42 17.25 9.65
CA ASN A 1000 25.19 18.03 9.79
C ASN A 1000 24.58 17.87 11.19
N THR A 1001 25.17 18.51 12.20
CA THR A 1001 24.77 18.38 13.63
C THR A 1001 24.55 19.71 14.35
N GLU A 1002 24.61 20.85 13.66
CA GLU A 1002 24.48 22.19 14.27
C GLU A 1002 23.16 22.40 15.03
N PHE A 1003 22.07 21.82 14.51
CA PHE A 1003 20.73 21.86 15.13
C PHE A 1003 20.64 21.13 16.49
N LEU A 1004 21.66 20.35 16.85
CA LEU A 1004 21.72 19.59 18.11
C LEU A 1004 22.44 20.33 19.24
N ARG A 1005 23.08 21.48 19.00
CA ARG A 1005 23.87 22.22 20.02
C ARG A 1005 23.11 22.52 21.32
N ASN A 1006 21.79 22.68 21.26
CA ASN A 1006 20.93 22.97 22.42
C ASN A 1006 20.12 21.73 22.91
N SER A 1007 20.34 20.55 22.34
CA SER A 1007 19.52 19.35 22.60
C SER A 1007 19.88 18.60 23.89
N GLY A 1008 21.08 18.84 24.43
CA GLY A 1008 21.68 18.05 25.51
C GLY A 1008 22.47 16.82 25.03
N ILE A 1009 22.46 16.51 23.72
CA ILE A 1009 23.37 15.54 23.12
C ILE A 1009 24.78 16.16 23.10
N ILE A 1010 25.79 15.39 23.52
CA ILE A 1010 27.19 15.80 23.51
C ILE A 1010 27.73 15.67 22.08
N LEU A 1011 28.19 16.80 21.53
CA LEU A 1011 28.91 16.85 20.26
C LEU A 1011 30.43 16.86 20.53
N ASN A 1012 31.17 16.06 19.78
CA ASN A 1012 32.64 16.10 19.75
C ASN A 1012 33.12 17.37 19.02
N GLU A 1013 34.40 17.71 19.14
CA GLU A 1013 34.98 18.93 18.52
C GLU A 1013 34.78 19.01 17.00
N ASN A 1014 34.80 17.86 16.31
CA ASN A 1014 34.55 17.75 14.87
C ASN A 1014 33.05 17.73 14.49
N GLY A 1015 32.14 17.84 15.46
CA GLY A 1015 30.69 17.79 15.27
C GLY A 1015 30.08 16.38 15.25
N SER A 1016 30.87 15.31 15.37
CA SER A 1016 30.34 13.94 15.50
C SER A 1016 29.73 13.68 16.87
N ILE A 1017 28.98 12.58 17.01
CA ILE A 1017 28.31 12.20 18.26
C ILE A 1017 28.82 10.84 18.71
N THR A 1018 29.37 10.77 19.92
CA THR A 1018 29.84 9.50 20.51
C THR A 1018 28.65 8.66 20.97
N THR A 1019 28.65 7.37 20.61
CA THR A 1019 27.61 6.41 21.01
C THR A 1019 28.19 5.22 21.77
N ASN A 1020 27.34 4.49 22.49
CA ASN A 1020 27.69 3.15 22.96
C ASN A 1020 27.59 2.11 21.81
N SER A 1021 27.94 0.84 22.10
CA SER A 1021 27.88 -0.28 21.14
C SER A 1021 26.46 -0.65 20.67
N TYR A 1022 25.42 -0.01 21.22
CA TYR A 1022 24.01 -0.13 20.84
C TYR A 1022 23.53 1.08 20.01
N LEU A 1023 24.45 1.98 19.65
CA LEU A 1023 24.23 3.25 18.95
C LEU A 1023 23.40 4.29 19.70
N GLU A 1024 23.20 4.13 21.01
CA GLU A 1024 22.53 5.11 21.87
C GLU A 1024 23.51 6.21 22.31
N THR A 1025 23.00 7.44 22.43
CA THR A 1025 23.77 8.63 22.84
C THR A 1025 23.86 8.76 24.37
N ASN A 1026 24.42 9.87 24.86
CA ASN A 1026 24.36 10.26 26.27
C ASN A 1026 22.94 10.60 26.78
N ILE A 1027 21.93 10.63 25.91
CA ILE A 1027 20.51 10.72 26.27
C ILE A 1027 19.84 9.42 25.83
N SER A 1028 19.23 8.71 26.78
CA SER A 1028 18.52 7.47 26.49
C SER A 1028 17.32 7.69 25.59
N ASP A 1029 16.97 6.68 24.81
CA ASP A 1029 15.97 6.70 23.73
C ASP A 1029 16.34 7.56 22.51
N ILE A 1030 17.54 8.15 22.48
CA ILE A 1030 18.11 8.82 21.29
C ILE A 1030 19.30 8.02 20.77
N TYR A 1031 19.21 7.61 19.50
CA TYR A 1031 20.21 6.82 18.78
C TYR A 1031 20.77 7.61 17.59
N VAL A 1032 22.01 7.31 17.18
CA VAL A 1032 22.70 8.02 16.07
C VAL A 1032 23.33 7.02 15.09
N GLY A 1033 23.38 7.36 13.80
CA GLY A 1033 23.98 6.51 12.78
C GLY A 1033 24.39 7.22 11.49
N GLY A 1034 24.97 6.45 10.57
CA GLY A 1034 25.68 7.00 9.41
C GLY A 1034 26.90 7.82 9.82
N ASP A 1035 27.35 8.69 8.90
CA ASP A 1035 28.61 9.45 8.95
C ASP A 1035 28.84 10.21 10.26
N ILE A 1036 27.77 10.65 10.94
CA ILE A 1036 27.84 11.47 12.15
C ILE A 1036 28.08 10.67 13.45
N ALA A 1037 27.99 9.34 13.40
CA ALA A 1037 28.23 8.48 14.54
C ALA A 1037 29.73 8.26 14.77
N CYS A 1038 30.22 8.60 15.95
CA CYS A 1038 31.50 8.15 16.46
C CYS A 1038 31.24 6.92 17.34
N SER A 1039 31.27 5.74 16.74
CA SER A 1039 30.82 4.49 17.35
C SER A 1039 31.98 3.50 17.53
N PRO A 1040 31.92 2.57 18.49
CA PRO A 1040 32.93 1.52 18.67
C PRO A 1040 33.15 0.71 17.38
N VAL A 1041 34.42 0.52 17.01
CA VAL A 1041 34.82 -0.32 15.87
C VAL A 1041 35.41 -1.63 16.41
N PHE A 1042 34.65 -2.72 16.25
CA PHE A 1042 34.91 -4.03 16.88
C PHE A 1042 36.33 -4.60 16.66
N MET A 1043 36.90 -4.41 15.46
CA MET A 1043 38.26 -4.84 15.15
C MET A 1043 39.35 -3.88 15.68
N TYR A 1044 39.03 -2.61 15.88
CA TYR A 1044 39.94 -1.58 16.41
C TYR A 1044 39.85 -1.51 17.95
N ASN A 1045 39.68 -2.68 18.59
CA ASN A 1045 39.55 -2.88 20.03
C ASN A 1045 38.53 -1.93 20.68
N ASP A 1046 37.34 -1.83 20.05
CA ASP A 1046 36.19 -1.01 20.44
C ASP A 1046 36.45 0.51 20.60
N LYS A 1047 37.62 1.00 20.15
CA LYS A 1047 37.89 2.44 20.02
C LYS A 1047 36.83 3.06 19.11
N CYS A 1048 36.29 4.22 19.51
CA CYS A 1048 35.25 4.90 18.76
C CYS A 1048 35.82 5.65 17.55
N ALA A 1049 35.19 5.52 16.39
CA ALA A 1049 35.57 6.23 15.17
C ALA A 1049 34.37 6.61 14.31
N THR A 1050 34.52 7.66 13.50
CA THR A 1050 33.55 8.05 12.45
C THR A 1050 33.90 7.37 11.14
N VAL A 1051 33.14 6.33 10.77
CA VAL A 1051 33.36 5.54 9.56
C VAL A 1051 32.38 6.00 8.47
N GLU A 1052 32.80 6.96 7.65
CA GLU A 1052 31.98 7.65 6.63
C GLU A 1052 31.66 6.77 5.38
N HIS A 1053 31.25 5.51 5.58
CA HIS A 1053 31.01 4.54 4.51
C HIS A 1053 29.59 3.98 4.50
N TYR A 1054 29.06 3.80 3.28
CA TYR A 1054 27.67 3.42 3.01
C TYR A 1054 27.22 2.11 3.69
N ALA A 1055 28.04 1.06 3.65
CA ALA A 1055 27.73 -0.23 4.28
C ALA A 1055 27.56 -0.08 5.80
N VAL A 1056 28.53 0.55 6.46
CA VAL A 1056 28.49 0.84 7.91
C VAL A 1056 27.30 1.74 8.25
N ALA A 1057 26.99 2.73 7.41
CA ALA A 1057 25.81 3.57 7.58
C ALA A 1057 24.50 2.76 7.54
N GLN A 1058 24.36 1.78 6.64
CA GLN A 1058 23.20 0.86 6.64
C GLN A 1058 23.17 -0.05 7.88
N TYR A 1059 24.32 -0.60 8.28
CA TYR A 1059 24.41 -1.45 9.48
C TYR A 1059 24.04 -0.66 10.74
N HIS A 1060 24.46 0.60 10.84
CA HIS A 1060 24.02 1.51 11.90
C HIS A 1060 22.49 1.66 11.95
N GLY A 1061 21.83 1.62 10.78
CA GLY A 1061 20.37 1.62 10.69
C GLY A 1061 19.73 0.36 11.30
N LYS A 1062 20.26 -0.83 10.97
CA LYS A 1062 19.77 -2.10 11.50
C LYS A 1062 20.00 -2.24 13.01
N ILE A 1063 21.20 -1.90 13.50
CA ILE A 1063 21.53 -1.95 14.93
C ILE A 1063 20.70 -0.96 15.74
N ALA A 1064 20.54 0.28 15.28
CA ALA A 1064 19.69 1.25 15.98
C ALA A 1064 18.23 0.78 16.05
N ALA A 1065 17.66 0.29 14.94
CA ALA A 1065 16.30 -0.23 14.91
C ALA A 1065 16.06 -1.39 15.91
N LEU A 1066 17.00 -2.33 16.00
CA LEU A 1066 16.90 -3.46 16.94
C LEU A 1066 16.93 -2.97 18.40
N ASN A 1067 17.86 -2.07 18.75
CA ASN A 1067 17.95 -1.54 20.11
C ASN A 1067 16.80 -0.58 20.48
N MET A 1068 16.25 0.18 19.51
CA MET A 1068 15.01 0.95 19.69
C MET A 1068 13.82 0.04 20.06
N LEU A 1069 13.83 -1.22 19.62
CA LEU A 1069 12.84 -2.24 19.98
C LEU A 1069 13.18 -3.02 21.26
N GLY A 1070 14.30 -2.72 21.93
CA GLY A 1070 14.79 -3.47 23.09
C GLY A 1070 15.45 -4.81 22.74
N ILE A 1071 15.66 -5.11 21.46
CA ILE A 1071 16.39 -6.29 21.00
C ILE A 1071 17.89 -5.97 21.11
N LYS A 1072 18.46 -6.24 22.30
CA LYS A 1072 19.87 -5.93 22.62
C LYS A 1072 20.83 -6.50 21.57
N SER A 1073 21.38 -5.64 20.72
CA SER A 1073 22.19 -6.01 19.55
C SER A 1073 23.42 -5.12 19.46
N GLU A 1074 24.61 -5.70 19.45
CA GLU A 1074 25.88 -4.96 19.51
C GLU A 1074 26.43 -4.71 18.10
N LEU A 1075 26.92 -3.50 17.85
CA LEU A 1075 27.59 -3.14 16.59
C LEU A 1075 28.90 -3.92 16.45
N ARG A 1076 28.86 -5.03 15.71
CA ARG A 1076 30.05 -5.81 15.35
C ARG A 1076 30.30 -5.68 13.85
N THR A 1077 30.75 -4.51 13.44
CA THR A 1077 31.08 -4.17 12.05
C THR A 1077 32.55 -4.43 11.74
N VAL A 1078 32.79 -5.05 10.59
CA VAL A 1078 34.06 -4.98 9.87
C VAL A 1078 33.82 -4.04 8.69
N PRO A 1079 34.34 -2.81 8.69
CA PRO A 1079 34.09 -1.87 7.61
C PRO A 1079 34.65 -2.43 6.30
N TYR A 1080 33.80 -2.57 5.28
CA TYR A 1080 34.19 -3.05 3.96
C TYR A 1080 33.70 -2.05 2.92
N PHE A 1081 34.58 -1.61 2.01
CA PHE A 1081 34.26 -0.66 0.96
C PHE A 1081 35.13 -0.84 -0.28
N PHE A 1082 34.77 -0.15 -1.36
CA PHE A 1082 35.42 -0.25 -2.66
C PHE A 1082 35.38 1.10 -3.38
N THR A 1083 36.32 1.32 -4.29
CA THR A 1083 36.26 2.37 -5.32
C THR A 1083 36.56 1.77 -6.70
N LEU A 1084 35.99 2.35 -7.75
CA LEU A 1084 36.13 1.86 -9.12
C LEU A 1084 36.73 2.98 -9.99
N LEU A 1085 37.99 2.82 -10.36
CA LEU A 1085 38.78 3.84 -11.07
C LEU A 1085 39.22 3.26 -12.41
N PHE A 1086 38.63 3.71 -13.52
CA PHE A 1086 38.90 3.23 -14.89
C PHE A 1086 38.81 1.71 -15.11
N GLY A 1087 38.03 1.00 -14.29
CA GLY A 1087 37.89 -0.47 -14.33
C GLY A 1087 38.72 -1.23 -13.30
N TYR A 1088 39.61 -0.55 -12.57
CA TYR A 1088 40.30 -1.10 -11.41
C TYR A 1088 39.42 -0.92 -10.17
N CYS A 1089 38.96 -2.04 -9.60
CA CYS A 1089 38.15 -2.05 -8.38
C CYS A 1089 39.07 -2.24 -7.17
N ILE A 1090 39.44 -1.17 -6.49
CA ILE A 1090 40.26 -1.24 -5.27
C ILE A 1090 39.31 -1.42 -4.08
N THR A 1091 39.46 -2.54 -3.39
CA THR A 1091 38.65 -2.97 -2.25
C THR A 1091 39.45 -2.76 -0.97
N TYR A 1092 38.79 -2.36 0.12
CA TYR A 1092 39.41 -2.17 1.44
C TYR A 1092 38.51 -2.76 2.52
N THR A 1093 39.11 -3.46 3.47
CA THR A 1093 38.44 -3.98 4.66
C THR A 1093 39.23 -3.61 5.92
N GLY A 1094 38.52 -3.19 6.96
CA GLY A 1094 39.07 -2.84 8.27
C GLY A 1094 39.17 -1.34 8.56
N PHE A 1095 40.14 -0.97 9.41
CA PHE A 1095 40.31 0.41 9.90
C PHE A 1095 41.78 0.77 10.18
N GLY A 1096 42.68 0.55 9.22
CA GLY A 1096 44.09 1.00 9.26
C GLY A 1096 44.27 2.48 8.91
N LYS A 1097 43.42 3.39 9.42
CA LYS A 1097 43.51 4.82 9.09
C LYS A 1097 44.61 5.50 9.90
N GLY A 1098 45.70 5.88 9.23
CA GLY A 1098 46.83 6.59 9.84
C GLY A 1098 47.93 5.67 10.39
N THR A 1099 48.00 4.43 9.90
CA THR A 1099 49.14 3.53 10.15
C THR A 1099 50.42 4.09 9.54
N SER A 1100 51.55 3.90 10.22
CA SER A 1100 52.88 4.31 9.73
C SER A 1100 53.53 3.29 8.81
N GLU A 1101 53.04 2.05 8.82
CA GLU A 1101 53.61 0.92 8.08
C GLU A 1101 52.53 0.21 7.26
N ILE A 1102 52.91 -0.15 6.03
CA ILE A 1102 52.09 -0.89 5.08
C ILE A 1102 53.00 -1.92 4.42
N PHE A 1103 52.68 -3.21 4.56
CA PHE A 1103 53.29 -4.27 3.76
C PHE A 1103 52.49 -4.41 2.47
N ILE A 1104 53.17 -4.59 1.33
CA ILE A 1104 52.53 -4.77 0.03
C ILE A 1104 53.14 -6.00 -0.63
N ASP A 1105 52.26 -6.94 -0.94
CA ASP A 1105 52.52 -8.15 -1.70
C ASP A 1105 51.98 -7.98 -3.15
N GLY A 1106 52.61 -8.65 -4.11
CA GLY A 1106 52.25 -8.62 -5.53
C GLY A 1106 52.68 -7.37 -6.30
N ASP A 1107 52.12 -7.20 -7.50
CA ASP A 1107 52.51 -6.19 -8.49
C ASP A 1107 51.58 -4.98 -8.50
N LEU A 1108 52.10 -3.83 -8.04
CA LEU A 1108 51.41 -2.54 -8.11
C LEU A 1108 51.21 -2.03 -9.55
N GLU A 1109 52.17 -2.21 -10.45
CA GLU A 1109 52.07 -1.70 -11.83
C GLU A 1109 50.96 -2.42 -12.61
N GLU A 1110 50.82 -3.73 -12.46
CA GLU A 1110 49.69 -4.51 -13.02
C GLU A 1110 48.39 -4.41 -12.20
N PHE A 1111 48.40 -3.72 -11.05
CA PHE A 1111 47.28 -3.67 -10.09
C PHE A 1111 46.83 -5.06 -9.60
N LYS A 1112 47.78 -5.96 -9.31
CA LYS A 1112 47.57 -7.30 -8.74
C LYS A 1112 48.30 -7.39 -7.40
N PHE A 1113 47.73 -6.82 -6.36
CA PHE A 1113 48.41 -6.70 -5.06
C PHE A 1113 47.45 -6.95 -3.89
N ALA A 1114 48.03 -7.38 -2.77
CA ALA A 1114 47.46 -7.28 -1.44
C ALA A 1114 48.31 -6.29 -0.62
N ALA A 1115 47.66 -5.44 0.18
CA ALA A 1115 48.35 -4.50 1.06
C ALA A 1115 47.74 -4.52 2.46
N PHE A 1116 48.59 -4.66 3.47
CA PHE A 1116 48.22 -4.87 4.88
C PHE A 1116 48.67 -3.68 5.72
N TYR A 1117 47.82 -3.20 6.63
CA TYR A 1117 48.00 -1.94 7.35
C TYR A 1117 48.18 -2.21 8.85
N PHE A 1118 49.32 -1.84 9.43
CA PHE A 1118 49.73 -2.26 10.78
C PHE A 1118 49.72 -1.13 11.82
N ASP A 1119 49.37 -1.44 13.06
CA ASP A 1119 49.59 -0.52 14.18
C ASP A 1119 50.98 -0.64 14.82
N GLU A 1120 51.22 0.15 15.87
CA GLU A 1120 52.47 0.20 16.63
C GLU A 1120 52.81 -1.14 17.33
N GLU A 1121 51.83 -2.05 17.48
CA GLU A 1121 52.00 -3.41 18.04
C GLU A 1121 52.11 -4.47 16.92
N GLN A 1122 52.30 -4.04 15.67
CA GLN A 1122 52.38 -4.87 14.45
C GLN A 1122 51.12 -5.75 14.23
N ILE A 1123 49.95 -5.29 14.71
CA ILE A 1123 48.65 -5.93 14.47
C ILE A 1123 48.05 -5.39 13.16
N VAL A 1124 47.55 -6.28 12.30
CA VAL A 1124 46.86 -5.88 11.07
C VAL A 1124 45.50 -5.25 11.40
N LEU A 1125 45.38 -3.94 11.16
CA LEU A 1125 44.14 -3.18 11.33
C LEU A 1125 43.22 -3.24 10.10
N GLY A 1126 43.76 -3.58 8.93
CA GLY A 1126 43.01 -3.70 7.68
C GLY A 1126 43.84 -4.21 6.53
N MET A 1127 43.17 -4.47 5.40
CA MET A 1127 43.74 -4.98 4.16
C MET A 1127 43.07 -4.29 2.97
N SER A 1128 43.81 -4.10 1.89
CA SER A 1128 43.27 -3.70 0.58
C SER A 1128 43.85 -4.52 -0.54
N SER A 1129 43.02 -4.92 -1.50
CA SER A 1129 43.44 -5.58 -2.74
C SER A 1129 42.72 -4.95 -3.94
N CYS A 1130 43.18 -5.28 -5.15
CA CYS A 1130 42.58 -4.78 -6.38
C CYS A 1130 41.99 -5.92 -7.22
N GLN A 1131 40.82 -5.64 -7.82
CA GLN A 1131 39.87 -6.58 -8.42
C GLN A 1131 39.17 -7.50 -7.39
N PRO A 1132 38.09 -8.20 -7.78
CA PRO A 1132 37.44 -9.20 -6.95
C PRO A 1132 38.39 -10.31 -6.50
N ASP A 1133 38.60 -10.38 -5.19
CA ASP A 1133 39.49 -11.31 -4.52
C ASP A 1133 38.75 -12.03 -3.37
N LYS A 1134 39.09 -13.31 -3.17
CA LYS A 1134 38.56 -14.13 -2.08
C LYS A 1134 39.34 -13.88 -0.78
N GLY A 1135 40.65 -13.65 -0.85
CA GLY A 1135 41.53 -13.43 0.30
C GLY A 1135 41.07 -12.27 1.19
N ILE A 1136 40.84 -11.08 0.61
CA ILE A 1136 40.29 -9.93 1.33
C ILE A 1136 38.92 -10.17 1.96
N SER A 1137 38.14 -11.10 1.40
CA SER A 1137 36.82 -11.47 1.91
C SER A 1137 36.90 -12.52 3.03
N ASP A 1138 37.85 -13.46 2.94
CA ASP A 1138 38.14 -14.42 4.00
C ASP A 1138 38.74 -13.71 5.21
N PHE A 1139 39.70 -12.81 4.98
CA PHE A 1139 40.30 -11.93 5.99
C PHE A 1139 39.24 -11.06 6.69
N ALA A 1140 38.34 -10.43 5.94
CA ALA A 1140 37.21 -9.69 6.51
C ALA A 1140 36.30 -10.55 7.39
N GLU A 1141 36.08 -11.82 7.02
CA GLU A 1141 35.26 -12.74 7.79
C GLU A 1141 35.98 -13.24 9.05
N LYS A 1142 37.29 -13.52 8.98
CA LYS A 1142 38.13 -13.89 10.13
C LYS A 1142 38.17 -12.78 11.18
N LEU A 1143 38.29 -11.52 10.77
CA LEU A 1143 38.22 -10.39 11.71
C LEU A 1143 36.84 -10.24 12.36
N ALA A 1144 35.76 -10.63 11.68
CA ALA A 1144 34.41 -10.63 12.26
C ALA A 1144 34.18 -11.80 13.26
N GLU A 1145 34.76 -12.96 12.97
CA GLU A 1145 34.83 -14.12 13.89
C GLU A 1145 35.63 -13.77 15.17
N GLY A 1146 36.53 -12.80 15.09
CA GLY A 1146 37.27 -12.24 16.23
C GLY A 1146 38.77 -12.53 16.19
N TYR A 1147 39.30 -13.07 15.10
CA TYR A 1147 40.74 -13.22 14.90
C TYR A 1147 41.44 -11.85 14.89
N ARG A 1148 42.75 -11.89 15.12
CA ARG A 1148 43.71 -10.81 14.89
C ARG A 1148 44.91 -11.46 14.22
N TYR A 1149 45.47 -10.78 13.24
CA TYR A 1149 46.70 -11.17 12.57
C TYR A 1149 47.80 -10.23 13.06
N HIS A 1150 48.96 -10.77 13.41
CA HIS A 1150 50.21 -10.04 13.50
C HIS A 1150 50.92 -10.08 12.14
N ARG A 1151 51.95 -9.25 11.99
CA ARG A 1151 52.85 -9.28 10.84
C ARG A 1151 53.41 -10.67 10.55
N ASP A 1152 53.92 -11.34 11.58
CA ASP A 1152 54.50 -12.68 11.50
C ASP A 1152 53.51 -13.70 10.88
N ASP A 1153 52.20 -13.56 11.14
CA ASP A 1153 51.15 -14.43 10.56
C ASP A 1153 50.95 -14.19 9.04
N ILE A 1154 51.27 -12.99 8.55
CA ILE A 1154 51.13 -12.61 7.13
C ILE A 1154 52.41 -12.97 6.36
N GLU A 1155 53.58 -12.61 6.90
CA GLU A 1155 54.86 -12.91 6.26
C GLU A 1155 55.06 -14.44 6.15
N TRP A 1156 54.72 -15.21 7.20
CA TRP A 1156 54.75 -16.69 7.16
C TRP A 1156 53.75 -17.32 6.17
N ALA A 1157 52.57 -16.71 5.97
CA ALA A 1157 51.59 -17.22 5.01
C ALA A 1157 52.08 -17.08 3.57
N ILE A 1158 52.78 -15.99 3.26
CA ILE A 1158 53.35 -15.73 1.93
C ILE A 1158 54.59 -16.59 1.70
N GLU A 1159 55.46 -16.76 2.70
CA GLU A 1159 56.59 -17.71 2.61
C GLU A 1159 56.12 -19.15 2.30
N LEU A 1160 54.93 -19.56 2.79
CA LEU A 1160 54.34 -20.86 2.46
C LEU A 1160 53.72 -20.94 1.06
N GLU A 1161 53.07 -19.88 0.57
CA GLU A 1161 52.56 -19.85 -0.81
C GLU A 1161 53.73 -19.84 -1.81
N GLU A 1162 54.84 -19.14 -1.52
CA GLU A 1162 56.08 -19.23 -2.31
C GLU A 1162 56.74 -20.62 -2.25
N GLU A 1163 56.76 -21.30 -1.10
CA GLU A 1163 57.24 -22.70 -1.01
C GLU A 1163 56.33 -23.69 -1.77
N GLU A 1164 55.00 -23.57 -1.71
CA GLU A 1164 54.08 -24.46 -2.44
C GLU A 1164 54.15 -24.23 -3.97
N ASP A 1165 54.23 -22.98 -4.45
CA ASP A 1165 54.43 -22.67 -5.88
C ASP A 1165 55.82 -23.14 -6.37
N GLU A 1166 56.91 -22.96 -5.60
CA GLU A 1166 58.21 -23.56 -5.97
C GLU A 1166 58.14 -25.09 -6.02
N PHE A 1167 57.34 -25.75 -5.19
CA PHE A 1167 57.16 -27.21 -5.25
C PHE A 1167 56.38 -27.66 -6.49
N GLU A 1168 55.31 -26.96 -6.91
CA GLU A 1168 54.58 -27.30 -8.15
C GLU A 1168 55.43 -27.01 -9.41
N GLU A 1169 56.14 -25.88 -9.50
CA GLU A 1169 57.06 -25.63 -10.63
C GLU A 1169 58.19 -26.70 -10.70
N ASN A 1170 58.67 -27.20 -9.56
CA ASN A 1170 59.69 -28.26 -9.53
C ASN A 1170 59.15 -29.66 -9.87
N GLU A 1171 57.84 -29.93 -9.78
CA GLU A 1171 57.23 -31.16 -10.30
C GLU A 1171 57.00 -31.10 -11.82
N GLU A 1172 56.64 -29.94 -12.41
CA GLU A 1172 56.54 -29.79 -13.88
C GLU A 1172 57.90 -30.03 -14.60
N VAL A 1173 59.02 -29.86 -13.91
CA VAL A 1173 60.38 -30.16 -14.43
C VAL A 1173 60.71 -31.68 -14.40
N LYS A 1174 59.76 -32.56 -14.02
CA LYS A 1174 60.02 -33.99 -13.77
C LYS A 1174 59.01 -35.02 -14.33
N ILE A 1175 58.23 -34.68 -15.36
CA ILE A 1175 57.37 -35.63 -16.10
C ILE A 1175 57.76 -35.71 -17.59
#